data_AF-A0A956YVL8-F1
#
_entry.id   AF-A0A956YVL8-F1
#
_cell.length_a   1.000
_cell.length_b   1.000
_cell.length_c   1.000
_cell.angle_alpha   90.00
_cell.angle_beta   90.00
_cell.angle_gamma   90.00
#
_symmetry.space_group_name_H-M   'P 1'
#
loop_
_entity.id
_entity.type
_entity.pdbx_description
1 polymer ?
#
loop_
_entity_poly.entity_id
_entity_poly.type
_entity_poly.pdbx_seq_one_letter_code
_entity_poly.pdbx_strand_id
1 'polypeptide(L)'
;MVSRGYDGSPANGRSYHPTISSDGLYVVFASDASNLLPGDTNGRSDVFSYDRLTCTLTLISVAADGVTFGNGDSVAPAVTSDGRYVAFQSAARNLLSAAVSTTWAIFLRDTQTNETVIISVAPDGSAADAQSRLPAISADGRYIAYQSQATNLTNDEDTIIYDIFLFDRDTNETIRVSNSYDGGMPFGQSERAAISADGRYVAYDSVAPNIIPDDTNSFMDVFVYDRTTGQTKRVSVSSSGAQNSGTSSNPALTADGQYITFSASGSLQTGYGGPYNVYLHDQLNGQTIQISLPMSNTQAGAESGGSVLSSDGNYVVYSSYANSLVHGDTNGATDIFRYDRTTGVTARLSLTETGAQANDGTFTPRVSANGELLTYWSKASNLVGGDTNSVEDVFLVNAPLLPPSAPVNLAATSPTNTQIDLTWQESGYNETHFQIERAPNGVDWVQIDTAPANATSYTNGGLSCNTLYSYRVRAFNSDNNQASAYSNAVTIRTQPCAPVQAGPIFTVNQTADGSDDTCSSDHCTLREAIIAANNYVTGRPTVIIPAGTYTLSLTGQNEDAAQSGDLDVLNSMTIRGAGVASTLIDGGAVDRIFHYLPNVTSTLSDLTIQNGYVEGTNNAGGALLADSGVALTIEHVHMRGNTAALGGAIGVGSATVTITESTFFDNT
;
A
#
# COMPACT_ATOMS: atom_id res chain seq x y z
N MET A 1 -6.15 19.02 15.56
CA MET A 1 -5.50 20.05 16.41
C MET A 1 -6.19 20.10 17.75
N VAL A 2 -5.45 19.87 18.83
CA VAL A 2 -5.96 19.89 20.22
C VAL A 2 -5.58 21.17 20.97
N SER A 3 -4.53 21.87 20.54
CA SER A 3 -4.19 23.22 21.00
C SER A 3 -5.11 24.26 20.35
N ARG A 4 -6.30 24.46 20.93
CA ARG A 4 -7.26 25.48 20.48
C ARG A 4 -7.59 26.43 21.61
N GLY A 5 -7.77 27.69 21.25
CA GLY A 5 -8.31 28.68 22.17
C GLY A 5 -9.71 28.30 22.65
N TYR A 6 -10.09 28.79 23.83
CA TYR A 6 -11.42 28.53 24.39
C TYR A 6 -12.57 29.10 23.54
N ASP A 7 -12.27 29.99 22.59
CA ASP A 7 -13.17 30.55 21.58
C ASP A 7 -13.16 29.79 20.24
N GLY A 8 -12.39 28.71 20.14
CA GLY A 8 -12.23 27.89 18.95
C GLY A 8 -11.17 28.39 17.95
N SER A 9 -10.50 29.51 18.21
CA SER A 9 -9.36 29.94 17.39
C SER A 9 -8.16 29.00 17.57
N PRO A 10 -7.17 29.02 16.66
CA PRO A 10 -5.86 28.41 16.96
C PRO A 10 -5.23 29.03 18.21
N ALA A 11 -4.30 28.30 18.83
CA ALA A 11 -3.48 28.83 19.92
C ALA A 11 -2.75 30.10 19.45
N ASN A 12 -2.71 31.15 20.27
CA ASN A 12 -2.02 32.40 19.93
C ASN A 12 -0.52 32.41 20.30
N GLY A 13 -0.01 31.24 20.70
CA GLY A 13 1.36 30.94 21.07
C GLY A 13 1.66 29.48 20.74
N ARG A 14 2.90 29.08 20.97
CA ARG A 14 3.44 27.76 20.64
C ARG A 14 2.91 26.71 21.59
N SER A 15 2.46 25.59 21.04
CA SER A 15 2.08 24.38 21.77
C SER A 15 2.96 23.21 21.34
N TYR A 16 3.60 22.54 22.29
CA TYR A 16 4.69 21.60 22.03
C TYR A 16 4.84 20.53 23.13
N HIS A 17 5.75 19.58 22.92
CA HIS A 17 5.99 18.43 23.81
C HIS A 17 4.72 17.65 24.21
N PRO A 18 3.89 17.21 23.26
CA PRO A 18 2.73 16.41 23.58
C PRO A 18 3.14 15.03 24.11
N THR A 19 2.25 14.44 24.90
CA THR A 19 2.22 13.04 25.31
C THR A 19 0.78 12.56 25.35
N ILE A 20 0.57 11.25 25.21
CA ILE A 20 -0.76 10.64 25.19
C ILE A 20 -0.81 9.49 26.20
N SER A 21 -1.94 9.33 26.89
CA SER A 21 -2.18 8.17 27.76
C SER A 21 -2.26 6.87 26.96
N SER A 22 -2.03 5.73 27.62
CA SER A 22 -2.02 4.42 26.95
C SER A 22 -3.34 4.08 26.27
N ASP A 23 -4.47 4.39 26.92
CA ASP A 23 -5.82 4.25 26.37
C ASP A 23 -6.17 5.31 25.30
N GLY A 24 -5.28 6.29 25.12
CA GLY A 24 -5.45 7.38 24.20
C GLY A 24 -6.48 8.41 24.60
N LEU A 25 -7.05 8.39 25.82
CA LEU A 25 -8.10 9.32 26.26
C LEU A 25 -7.57 10.72 26.61
N TYR A 26 -6.34 10.83 27.12
CA TYR A 26 -5.76 12.09 27.58
C TYR A 26 -4.55 12.47 26.72
N VAL A 27 -4.56 13.70 26.21
CA VAL A 27 -3.40 14.32 25.55
C VAL A 27 -2.87 15.43 26.43
N VAL A 28 -1.64 15.31 26.92
CA VAL A 28 -1.00 16.31 27.77
C VAL A 28 0.09 17.03 26.99
N PHE A 29 0.14 18.35 27.04
CA PHE A 29 1.10 19.14 26.27
C PHE A 29 1.47 20.44 26.98
N ALA A 30 2.57 21.07 26.56
CA ALA A 30 2.97 22.39 27.02
C ALA A 30 2.51 23.47 26.03
N SER A 31 2.16 24.66 26.50
CA SER A 31 1.84 25.80 25.62
C SER A 31 2.17 27.13 26.26
N ASP A 32 2.69 28.09 25.48
CA ASP A 32 2.84 29.51 25.87
C ASP A 32 1.68 30.41 25.38
N ALA A 33 0.61 29.80 24.89
CA ALA A 33 -0.56 30.50 24.37
C ALA A 33 -1.51 30.94 25.50
N SER A 34 -1.76 32.25 25.56
CA SER A 34 -2.64 32.89 26.55
C SER A 34 -4.14 32.72 26.28
N ASN A 35 -4.51 32.15 25.13
CA ASN A 35 -5.93 31.98 24.75
C ASN A 35 -6.44 30.55 24.93
N LEU A 36 -5.65 29.59 25.42
CA LEU A 36 -6.13 28.22 25.63
C LEU A 36 -7.20 28.13 26.73
N LEU A 37 -6.98 28.86 27.83
CA LEU A 37 -7.94 28.97 28.92
C LEU A 37 -8.10 30.46 29.32
N PRO A 38 -9.30 30.87 29.77
CA PRO A 38 -9.50 32.23 30.26
C PRO A 38 -8.62 32.54 31.48
N GLY A 39 -8.08 33.75 31.53
CA GLY A 39 -7.33 34.25 32.70
C GLY A 39 -5.83 33.91 32.69
N ASP A 40 -5.32 33.29 31.63
CA ASP A 40 -3.88 33.17 31.44
C ASP A 40 -3.26 34.53 31.10
N THR A 41 -2.42 35.03 32.00
CA THR A 41 -1.72 36.31 31.86
C THR A 41 -0.24 36.21 32.23
N ASN A 42 0.30 35.01 32.45
CA ASN A 42 1.65 34.87 33.00
C ASN A 42 2.74 35.02 31.93
N GLY A 43 2.40 34.84 30.64
CA GLY A 43 3.34 34.82 29.52
C GLY A 43 4.39 33.71 29.63
N ARG A 44 4.04 32.59 30.26
CA ARG A 44 4.89 31.42 30.49
C ARG A 44 4.33 30.22 29.76
N SER A 45 5.16 29.20 29.58
CA SER A 45 4.65 27.90 29.16
C SER A 45 3.97 27.19 30.33
N ASP A 46 2.77 26.66 30.08
CA ASP A 46 2.01 25.88 31.03
C ASP A 46 1.69 24.49 30.48
N VAL A 47 1.45 23.54 31.38
CA VAL A 47 1.07 22.17 31.03
C VAL A 47 -0.43 22.04 31.09
N PHE A 48 -1.02 21.54 30.01
CA PHE A 48 -2.45 21.31 29.88
C PHE A 48 -2.74 19.84 29.57
N SER A 49 -3.90 19.35 30.03
CA SER A 49 -4.43 18.04 29.67
C SER A 49 -5.75 18.20 28.93
N TYR A 50 -5.83 17.60 27.74
CA TYR A 50 -7.03 17.51 26.92
C TYR A 50 -7.67 16.13 27.07
N ASP A 51 -8.86 16.09 27.65
CA ASP A 51 -9.71 14.91 27.72
C ASP A 51 -10.51 14.78 26.42
N ARG A 52 -10.27 13.70 25.67
CA ARG A 52 -10.94 13.47 24.39
C ARG A 52 -12.39 13.02 24.53
N LEU A 53 -12.78 12.41 25.64
CA LEU A 53 -14.15 11.95 25.86
C LEU A 53 -15.09 13.12 26.10
N THR A 54 -14.64 14.08 26.93
CA THR A 54 -15.43 15.26 27.30
C THR A 54 -15.09 16.49 26.45
N CYS A 55 -14.01 16.42 25.65
CA CYS A 55 -13.45 17.53 24.88
C CYS A 55 -13.08 18.74 25.75
N THR A 56 -12.64 18.50 27.00
CA THR A 56 -12.26 19.55 27.94
C THR A 56 -10.75 19.70 28.06
N LEU A 57 -10.28 20.94 28.14
CA LEU A 57 -8.90 21.29 28.44
C LEU A 57 -8.77 21.71 29.90
N THR A 58 -7.80 21.15 30.62
CA THR A 58 -7.54 21.41 32.04
C THR A 58 -6.09 21.88 32.24
N LEU A 59 -5.88 22.93 33.04
CA LEU A 59 -4.56 23.36 33.48
C LEU A 59 -3.98 22.37 34.49
N ILE A 60 -2.82 21.80 34.19
CA ILE A 60 -2.09 20.87 35.07
C ILE A 60 -1.07 21.60 35.93
N SER A 61 -0.32 22.56 35.36
CA SER A 61 0.66 23.40 36.09
C SER A 61 -0.01 24.53 36.87
N VAL A 62 -1.11 24.23 37.55
CA VAL A 62 -1.87 25.18 38.37
C VAL A 62 -1.11 25.51 39.66
N ALA A 63 -1.19 26.78 40.08
CA ALA A 63 -0.65 27.23 41.35
C ALA A 63 -1.34 26.54 42.54
N ALA A 64 -0.74 26.64 43.71
CA ALA A 64 -1.23 26.00 44.93
C ALA A 64 -2.61 26.47 45.41
N ASP A 65 -3.11 27.61 44.91
CA ASP A 65 -4.48 28.07 45.15
C ASP A 65 -5.53 27.32 44.31
N GLY A 66 -5.09 26.48 43.37
CA GLY A 66 -5.94 25.69 42.49
C GLY A 66 -6.65 26.49 41.39
N VAL A 67 -6.32 27.77 41.22
CA VAL A 67 -7.03 28.69 40.31
C VAL A 67 -6.06 29.45 39.41
N THR A 68 -4.96 29.96 39.95
CA THR A 68 -4.02 30.79 39.18
C THR A 68 -2.98 29.94 38.46
N PHE A 69 -2.39 30.52 37.41
CA PHE A 69 -1.34 29.87 36.64
C PHE A 69 0.00 29.89 37.40
N GLY A 70 0.89 28.96 37.04
CA GLY A 70 2.26 28.97 37.51
C GLY A 70 2.96 30.28 37.15
N ASN A 71 3.85 30.76 38.01
CA ASN A 71 4.60 32.01 37.78
C ASN A 71 5.95 31.80 37.05
N GLY A 72 6.15 30.61 36.48
CA GLY A 72 7.34 30.19 35.73
C GLY A 72 6.99 29.07 34.75
N ASP A 73 7.89 28.80 33.82
CA ASP A 73 7.64 27.85 32.74
C ASP A 73 7.49 26.41 33.27
N SER A 74 6.50 25.70 32.74
CA SER A 74 6.21 24.28 32.99
C SER A 74 6.12 23.56 31.65
N VAL A 75 6.92 22.51 31.46
CA VAL A 75 7.09 21.85 30.16
C VAL A 75 7.40 20.36 30.31
N ALA A 76 7.52 19.66 29.18
CA ALA A 76 7.92 18.26 29.05
C ALA A 76 7.10 17.30 29.96
N PRO A 77 5.77 17.23 29.74
CA PRO A 77 4.92 16.34 30.52
C PRO A 77 5.13 14.86 30.17
N ALA A 78 4.88 14.00 31.16
CA ALA A 78 4.70 12.57 31.04
C ALA A 78 3.43 12.17 31.81
N VAL A 79 2.64 11.24 31.28
CA VAL A 79 1.30 10.91 31.80
C VAL A 79 1.14 9.40 31.99
N THR A 80 0.45 8.99 33.04
CA THR A 80 0.12 7.57 33.29
C THR A 80 -0.89 7.02 32.30
N SER A 81 -0.99 5.70 32.25
CA SER A 81 -1.86 4.98 31.30
C SER A 81 -3.33 5.39 31.37
N ASP A 82 -3.78 5.81 32.56
CA ASP A 82 -5.15 6.23 32.89
C ASP A 82 -5.34 7.76 32.95
N GLY A 83 -4.29 8.55 32.69
CA GLY A 83 -4.34 10.01 32.79
C GLY A 83 -4.34 10.58 34.21
N ARG A 84 -4.26 9.75 35.25
CA ARG A 84 -4.38 10.21 36.63
C ARG A 84 -3.17 11.02 37.08
N TYR A 85 -1.96 10.54 36.84
CA TYR A 85 -0.75 11.23 37.27
C TYR A 85 -0.04 11.87 36.08
N VAL A 86 0.28 13.15 36.22
CA VAL A 86 1.04 13.90 35.21
C VAL A 86 2.32 14.41 35.85
N ALA A 87 3.46 13.86 35.45
CA ALA A 87 4.78 14.36 35.81
C ALA A 87 5.21 15.44 34.82
N PHE A 88 5.83 16.52 35.29
CA PHE A 88 6.32 17.60 34.43
C PHE A 88 7.47 18.34 35.11
N GLN A 89 8.32 19.00 34.32
CA GLN A 89 9.33 19.89 34.89
C GLN A 89 8.79 21.32 34.98
N SER A 90 9.12 22.04 36.04
CA SER A 90 8.70 23.43 36.21
C SER A 90 9.74 24.31 36.90
N ALA A 91 9.81 25.57 36.47
CA ALA A 91 10.54 26.66 37.12
C ALA A 91 9.62 27.56 37.97
N ALA A 92 8.32 27.25 38.04
CA ALA A 92 7.36 27.99 38.84
C ALA A 92 7.59 27.77 40.35
N ARG A 93 7.48 28.86 41.10
CA ARG A 93 7.72 28.91 42.56
C ARG A 93 6.44 28.87 43.39
N ASN A 94 5.28 28.90 42.73
CA ASN A 94 3.95 28.98 43.36
C ASN A 94 3.08 27.73 43.14
N LEU A 95 3.64 26.63 42.60
CA LEU A 95 2.88 25.38 42.44
C LEU A 95 2.61 24.65 43.76
N LEU A 96 3.37 25.01 44.80
CA LEU A 96 3.21 24.50 46.16
C LEU A 96 2.85 25.66 47.11
N SER A 97 2.16 25.34 48.20
CA SER A 97 1.76 26.33 49.21
C SER A 97 2.96 26.97 49.91
N ALA A 98 4.03 26.19 50.11
CA ALA A 98 5.34 26.69 50.48
C ALA A 98 6.17 26.94 49.21
N ALA A 99 6.62 28.17 49.01
CA ALA A 99 7.46 28.51 47.87
C ALA A 99 8.79 27.74 47.94
N VAL A 100 9.15 27.10 46.83
CA VAL A 100 10.42 26.40 46.65
C VAL A 100 11.36 27.24 45.79
N SER A 101 12.62 27.38 46.22
CA SER A 101 13.65 28.09 45.45
C SER A 101 14.28 27.15 44.43
N THR A 102 13.59 26.91 43.32
CA THR A 102 14.06 26.00 42.26
C THR A 102 14.44 26.76 41.00
N THR A 103 15.40 26.22 40.24
CA THR A 103 15.70 26.64 38.87
C THR A 103 14.84 25.84 37.87
N TRP A 104 14.81 24.51 38.03
CA TRP A 104 13.89 23.56 37.38
C TRP A 104 13.75 22.35 38.30
N ALA A 105 12.53 21.93 38.61
CA ALA A 105 12.26 20.75 39.43
C ALA A 105 11.21 19.86 38.77
N ILE A 106 11.17 18.57 39.15
CA ILE A 106 10.14 17.64 38.70
C ILE A 106 8.96 17.71 39.66
N PHE A 107 7.77 17.92 39.13
CA PHE A 107 6.50 17.90 39.86
C PHE A 107 5.62 16.76 39.35
N LEU A 108 4.71 16.32 40.21
CA LEU A 108 3.65 15.36 39.88
C LEU A 108 2.31 15.94 40.29
N ARG A 109 1.37 15.98 39.37
CA ARG A 109 -0.04 16.32 39.62
C ARG A 109 -0.85 15.04 39.67
N ASP A 110 -1.61 14.84 40.74
CA ASP A 110 -2.73 13.88 40.78
C ASP A 110 -4.00 14.60 40.32
N THR A 111 -4.50 14.24 39.14
CA THR A 111 -5.67 14.87 38.52
C THR A 111 -6.99 14.49 39.20
N GLN A 112 -6.99 13.43 40.01
CA GLN A 112 -8.15 13.00 40.78
C GLN A 112 -8.27 13.77 42.09
N THR A 113 -7.17 13.93 42.83
CA THR A 113 -7.15 14.65 44.12
C THR A 113 -6.90 16.15 43.96
N ASN A 114 -6.44 16.58 42.78
CA ASN A 114 -6.00 17.95 42.51
C ASN A 114 -4.83 18.41 43.40
N GLU A 115 -3.95 17.47 43.75
CA GLU A 115 -2.74 17.73 44.53
C GLU A 115 -1.51 17.78 43.62
N THR A 116 -0.62 18.75 43.87
CA THR A 116 0.69 18.84 43.22
C THR A 116 1.78 18.62 44.26
N VAL A 117 2.73 17.73 43.97
CA VAL A 117 3.90 17.46 44.81
C VAL A 117 5.20 17.63 44.01
N ILE A 118 6.30 17.94 44.70
CA ILE A 118 7.64 17.92 44.11
C ILE A 118 8.22 16.50 44.24
N ILE A 119 8.79 15.99 43.15
CA ILE A 119 9.37 14.64 43.03
C ILE A 119 10.88 14.66 43.12
N SER A 120 11.52 15.69 42.56
CA SER A 120 12.97 15.87 42.65
C SER A 120 13.35 16.35 44.06
N VAL A 121 13.34 15.42 45.02
CA VAL A 121 13.62 15.64 46.43
C VAL A 121 14.76 14.75 46.92
N ALA A 122 15.53 15.30 47.86
CA ALA A 122 16.55 14.59 48.62
C ALA A 122 15.92 13.63 49.64
N PRO A 123 16.69 12.66 50.19
CA PRO A 123 16.20 11.74 51.22
C PRO A 123 15.65 12.42 52.49
N ASP A 124 16.10 13.65 52.80
CA ASP A 124 15.59 14.44 53.92
C ASP A 124 14.32 15.25 53.59
N GLY A 125 13.79 15.10 52.37
CA GLY A 125 12.61 15.81 51.86
C GLY A 125 12.87 17.22 51.34
N SER A 126 14.13 17.71 51.40
CA SER A 126 14.49 18.98 50.77
C SER A 126 14.43 18.87 49.24
N ALA A 127 14.21 19.98 48.56
CA ALA A 127 14.24 20.00 47.10
C ALA A 127 15.67 19.73 46.58
N ALA A 128 15.76 19.19 45.36
CA ALA A 128 17.00 19.13 44.60
C ALA A 128 17.75 20.48 44.61
N ASP A 129 19.05 20.45 44.88
CA ASP A 129 19.91 21.64 44.99
C ASP A 129 20.37 22.20 43.62
N ALA A 130 20.10 21.47 42.54
CA ALA A 130 20.29 21.90 41.16
C ALA A 130 19.10 21.48 40.27
N GLN A 131 19.22 21.68 38.96
CA GLN A 131 18.12 21.46 38.02
C GLN A 131 17.83 19.98 37.75
N SER A 132 16.54 19.63 37.75
CA SER A 132 16.01 18.34 37.30
C SER A 132 15.06 18.52 36.10
N ARG A 133 15.16 17.64 35.10
CA ARG A 133 14.50 17.78 33.79
C ARG A 133 14.02 16.44 33.21
N LEU A 134 13.16 16.52 32.19
CA LEU A 134 12.70 15.42 31.34
C LEU A 134 12.21 14.18 32.13
N PRO A 135 11.09 14.30 32.88
CA PRO A 135 10.55 13.16 33.59
C PRO A 135 9.94 12.13 32.63
N ALA A 136 10.07 10.85 32.99
CA ALA A 136 9.37 9.70 32.43
C ALA A 136 8.69 8.94 33.58
N ILE A 137 7.51 8.35 33.34
CA ILE A 137 6.68 7.77 34.40
C ILE A 137 6.20 6.36 34.03
N SER A 138 6.20 5.44 35.00
CA SER A 138 5.62 4.10 34.84
C SER A 138 4.09 4.15 34.66
N ALA A 139 3.49 3.08 34.13
CA ALA A 139 2.08 3.06 33.78
C ALA A 139 1.14 3.32 34.97
N ASP A 140 1.53 2.86 36.15
CA ASP A 140 0.84 3.04 37.43
C ASP A 140 1.21 4.34 38.18
N GLY A 141 2.20 5.09 37.67
CA GLY A 141 2.70 6.30 38.29
C GLY A 141 3.57 6.08 39.53
N ARG A 142 3.98 4.85 39.82
CA ARG A 142 4.84 4.55 40.98
C ARG A 142 6.27 5.01 40.79
N TYR A 143 6.83 4.81 39.59
CA TYR A 143 8.23 5.10 39.32
C TYR A 143 8.36 6.30 38.38
N ILE A 144 9.19 7.27 38.77
CA ILE A 144 9.47 8.46 37.96
C ILE A 144 10.97 8.54 37.72
N ALA A 145 11.37 8.34 36.47
CA ALA A 145 12.76 8.50 36.03
C ALA A 145 12.97 9.94 35.53
N TYR A 146 14.10 10.56 35.83
CA TYR A 146 14.40 11.92 35.37
C TYR A 146 15.91 12.17 35.37
N GLN A 147 16.36 13.16 34.59
CA GLN A 147 17.75 13.61 34.65
C GLN A 147 17.91 14.75 35.66
N SER A 148 19.01 14.78 36.40
CA SER A 148 19.28 15.86 37.37
C SER A 148 20.77 16.16 37.50
N GLN A 149 21.09 17.43 37.76
CA GLN A 149 22.44 17.88 38.15
C GLN A 149 22.61 18.01 39.67
N ALA A 150 21.60 17.62 40.43
CA ALA A 150 21.56 17.85 41.86
C ALA A 150 22.48 16.88 42.60
N THR A 151 23.21 17.42 43.58
CA THR A 151 24.19 16.65 44.36
C THR A 151 23.62 16.05 45.63
N ASN A 152 22.36 16.34 45.95
CA ASN A 152 21.70 15.94 47.19
C ASN A 152 20.56 14.92 47.01
N LEU A 153 20.37 14.35 45.81
CA LEU A 153 19.24 13.44 45.55
C LEU A 153 19.42 12.03 46.14
N THR A 154 20.64 11.65 46.49
CA THR A 154 20.98 10.40 47.17
C THR A 154 21.89 10.69 48.37
N ASN A 155 22.20 9.65 49.16
CA ASN A 155 23.15 9.77 50.28
C ASN A 155 24.61 9.63 49.83
N ASP A 156 24.84 9.25 48.57
CA ASP A 156 26.18 9.08 48.02
C ASP A 156 26.65 10.39 47.40
N GLU A 157 27.96 10.60 47.39
CA GLU A 157 28.56 11.77 46.77
C GLU A 157 28.21 11.83 45.26
N ASP A 158 27.94 13.05 44.77
CA ASP A 158 27.65 13.29 43.35
C ASP A 158 28.28 14.60 42.85
N THR A 159 28.24 14.81 41.54
CA THR A 159 28.77 16.01 40.87
C THR A 159 27.67 16.73 40.10
N ILE A 160 27.91 18.00 39.73
CA ILE A 160 26.92 18.83 39.03
C ILE A 160 26.83 18.52 37.51
N ILE A 161 26.84 17.25 37.16
CA ILE A 161 26.61 16.73 35.81
C ILE A 161 25.24 16.04 35.76
N TYR A 162 24.64 15.89 34.57
CA TYR A 162 23.38 15.17 34.50
C TYR A 162 23.59 13.69 34.79
N ASP A 163 22.84 13.18 35.74
CA ASP A 163 22.67 11.77 36.03
C ASP A 163 21.20 11.38 35.94
N ILE A 164 20.94 10.09 35.75
CA ILE A 164 19.59 9.53 35.74
C ILE A 164 19.23 9.05 37.13
N PHE A 165 18.12 9.58 37.65
CA PHE A 165 17.55 9.19 38.92
C PHE A 165 16.19 8.54 38.71
N LEU A 166 15.82 7.67 39.64
CA LEU A 166 14.53 6.99 39.70
C LEU A 166 13.94 7.19 41.10
N PHE A 167 12.80 7.85 41.16
CA PHE A 167 12.02 8.02 42.38
C PHE A 167 10.93 6.94 42.49
N ASP A 168 10.85 6.27 43.63
CA ASP A 168 9.78 5.32 43.97
C ASP A 168 8.76 6.01 44.89
N ARG A 169 7.55 6.24 44.39
CA ARG A 169 6.48 6.94 45.12
C ARG A 169 5.97 6.19 46.35
N ASP A 170 6.10 4.86 46.38
CA ASP A 170 5.60 4.06 47.49
C ASP A 170 6.56 4.13 48.70
N THR A 171 7.87 4.16 48.43
CA THR A 171 8.91 4.24 49.48
C THR A 171 9.38 5.67 49.75
N ASN A 172 9.10 6.60 48.84
CA ASN A 172 9.63 7.97 48.83
C ASN A 172 11.17 7.99 48.80
N GLU A 173 11.76 7.05 48.07
CA GLU A 173 13.21 6.93 47.91
C GLU A 173 13.63 7.24 46.47
N THR A 174 14.75 7.94 46.33
CA THR A 174 15.42 8.20 45.06
C THR A 174 16.67 7.35 44.96
N ILE A 175 16.87 6.67 43.83
CA ILE A 175 18.12 6.00 43.49
C ILE A 175 18.73 6.62 42.24
N ARG A 176 20.06 6.67 42.16
CA ARG A 176 20.77 6.93 40.89
C ARG A 176 20.78 5.63 40.09
N VAL A 177 20.44 5.71 38.81
CA VAL A 177 20.37 4.60 37.85
C VAL A 177 21.63 4.53 36.99
N SER A 178 22.20 5.69 36.63
CA SER A 178 23.43 5.82 35.84
C SER A 178 24.72 5.57 36.63
N ASN A 179 24.74 4.56 37.51
CA ASN A 179 25.93 4.26 38.31
C ASN A 179 27.08 3.70 37.46
N SER A 180 28.31 3.93 37.91
CA SER A 180 29.46 3.23 37.36
C SER A 180 29.43 1.74 37.73
N TYR A 181 29.94 0.89 36.83
CA TYR A 181 30.05 -0.55 37.09
C TYR A 181 30.93 -0.90 38.31
N ASP A 182 31.83 0.00 38.71
CA ASP A 182 32.74 -0.20 39.84
C ASP A 182 32.20 0.38 41.16
N GLY A 183 30.97 0.89 41.17
CA GLY A 183 30.34 1.53 42.33
C GLY A 183 30.81 2.97 42.58
N GLY A 184 31.68 3.51 41.72
CA GLY A 184 32.08 4.91 41.73
C GLY A 184 31.11 5.83 41.00
N MET A 185 31.50 7.10 40.87
CA MET A 185 30.76 8.09 40.10
C MET A 185 30.93 7.87 38.59
N PRO A 186 29.89 8.09 37.78
CA PRO A 186 30.02 8.11 36.33
C PRO A 186 30.89 9.30 35.89
N PHE A 187 31.77 9.08 34.91
CA PHE A 187 32.65 10.10 34.35
C PHE A 187 32.07 10.70 33.05
N GLY A 188 30.82 11.17 33.11
CA GLY A 188 30.13 11.73 31.96
C GLY A 188 28.63 11.95 32.21
N GLN A 189 28.02 12.77 31.38
CA GLN A 189 26.59 13.07 31.48
C GLN A 189 25.73 11.90 30.98
N SER A 190 24.63 11.66 31.67
CA SER A 190 23.57 10.73 31.31
C SER A 190 22.24 11.48 31.19
N GLU A 191 21.52 11.28 30.09
CA GLU A 191 20.34 12.07 29.72
C GLU A 191 19.18 11.21 29.19
N ARG A 192 17.99 11.84 29.06
CA ARG A 192 16.81 11.31 28.32
C ARG A 192 16.36 9.92 28.75
N ALA A 193 16.03 9.77 30.04
CA ALA A 193 15.47 8.53 30.55
C ALA A 193 14.12 8.18 29.92
N ALA A 194 13.92 6.90 29.65
CA ALA A 194 12.64 6.28 29.33
C ALA A 194 12.43 5.06 30.25
N ILE A 195 11.19 4.77 30.62
CA ILE A 195 10.86 3.73 31.60
C ILE A 195 9.78 2.74 31.09
N SER A 196 9.91 1.46 31.44
CA SER A 196 8.90 0.43 31.12
C SER A 196 7.62 0.63 31.93
N ALA A 197 6.52 0.01 31.50
CA ALA A 197 5.21 0.18 32.12
C ALA A 197 5.20 -0.25 33.59
N ASP A 198 5.93 -1.30 33.94
CA ASP A 198 6.10 -1.82 35.30
C ASP A 198 7.23 -1.13 36.10
N GLY A 199 7.96 -0.19 35.48
CA GLY A 199 9.09 0.49 36.10
C GLY A 199 10.36 -0.36 36.27
N ARG A 200 10.39 -1.58 35.71
CA ARG A 200 11.55 -2.47 35.83
C ARG A 200 12.75 -2.01 35.01
N TYR A 201 12.53 -1.59 33.77
CA TYR A 201 13.58 -1.22 32.84
C TYR A 201 13.64 0.29 32.68
N VAL A 202 14.83 0.87 32.85
CA VAL A 202 15.10 2.29 32.60
C VAL A 202 16.16 2.39 31.50
N ALA A 203 15.78 2.91 30.35
CA ALA A 203 16.68 3.18 29.23
C ALA A 203 17.16 4.63 29.28
N TYR A 204 18.43 4.90 28.96
CA TYR A 204 19.00 6.25 28.94
C TYR A 204 20.22 6.33 28.02
N ASP A 205 20.58 7.54 27.58
CA ASP A 205 21.84 7.78 26.89
C ASP A 205 22.92 8.32 27.83
N SER A 206 24.18 7.92 27.61
CA SER A 206 25.31 8.37 28.43
C SER A 206 26.61 8.44 27.64
N VAL A 207 27.42 9.46 27.91
CA VAL A 207 28.81 9.59 27.41
C VAL A 207 29.83 9.06 28.42
N ALA A 208 29.39 8.57 29.58
CA ALA A 208 30.28 8.11 30.63
C ALA A 208 30.92 6.75 30.24
N PRO A 209 32.26 6.66 30.14
CA PRO A 209 32.95 5.45 29.68
C PRO A 209 32.97 4.34 30.75
N ASN A 210 32.44 4.60 31.94
CA ASN A 210 32.47 3.70 33.08
C ASN A 210 31.08 3.25 33.53
N ILE A 211 30.03 3.37 32.70
CA ILE A 211 28.72 2.75 32.97
C ILE A 211 28.83 1.22 32.93
N ILE A 212 29.63 0.69 31.99
CA ILE A 212 29.96 -0.74 31.87
C ILE A 212 31.47 -0.91 31.65
N PRO A 213 32.09 -2.06 31.98
CA PRO A 213 33.54 -2.25 31.87
C PRO A 213 34.05 -2.23 30.43
N ASP A 214 33.22 -2.63 29.47
CA ASP A 214 33.60 -2.78 28.06
C ASP A 214 33.10 -1.59 27.21
N ASP A 215 33.12 -0.37 27.76
CA ASP A 215 32.83 0.83 27.00
C ASP A 215 34.10 1.55 26.51
N THR A 216 34.51 1.22 25.29
CA THR A 216 35.79 1.67 24.71
C THR A 216 35.69 2.70 23.58
N ASN A 217 34.50 3.10 23.14
CA ASN A 217 34.35 3.88 21.90
C ASN A 217 34.39 5.41 22.11
N SER A 218 34.30 5.90 23.35
CA SER A 218 34.25 7.34 23.68
C SER A 218 33.08 8.11 23.02
N PHE A 219 32.04 7.42 22.57
CA PHE A 219 30.83 8.02 22.03
C PHE A 219 29.68 7.88 23.03
N MET A 220 28.64 8.69 22.86
CA MET A 220 27.41 8.48 23.61
C MET A 220 26.77 7.16 23.20
N ASP A 221 26.40 6.36 24.19
CA ASP A 221 25.78 5.06 24.01
C ASP A 221 24.43 5.00 24.74
N VAL A 222 23.60 4.04 24.35
CA VAL A 222 22.30 3.79 24.97
C VAL A 222 22.40 2.57 25.87
N PHE A 223 21.98 2.76 27.11
CA PHE A 223 22.01 1.76 28.17
C PHE A 223 20.60 1.44 28.66
N VAL A 224 20.42 0.23 29.19
CA VAL A 224 19.22 -0.17 29.93
C VAL A 224 19.63 -0.73 31.28
N TYR A 225 19.08 -0.15 32.35
CA TYR A 225 19.16 -0.65 33.71
C TYR A 225 17.94 -1.51 34.05
N ASP A 226 18.18 -2.71 34.56
CA ASP A 226 17.14 -3.60 35.09
C ASP A 226 17.10 -3.50 36.61
N ARG A 227 16.07 -2.82 37.14
CA ARG A 227 15.87 -2.58 38.58
C ARG A 227 15.74 -3.86 39.39
N THR A 228 15.33 -4.97 38.78
CA THR A 228 15.18 -6.25 39.49
C THR A 228 16.53 -6.91 39.75
N THR A 229 17.46 -6.79 38.80
CA THR A 229 18.79 -7.40 38.90
C THR A 229 19.88 -6.42 39.34
N GLY A 230 19.61 -5.13 39.28
CA GLY A 230 20.58 -4.05 39.51
C GLY A 230 21.65 -3.95 38.43
N GLN A 231 21.44 -4.58 37.26
CA GLN A 231 22.44 -4.65 36.19
C GLN A 231 22.13 -3.65 35.07
N THR A 232 23.18 -3.08 34.50
CA THR A 232 23.12 -2.22 33.30
C THR A 232 23.71 -2.94 32.10
N LYS A 233 23.07 -2.79 30.93
CA LYS A 233 23.57 -3.30 29.65
C LYS A 233 23.55 -2.20 28.60
N ARG A 234 24.52 -2.20 27.70
CA ARG A 234 24.46 -1.38 26.47
C ARG A 234 23.59 -2.06 25.43
N VAL A 235 22.67 -1.30 24.84
CA VAL A 235 21.77 -1.76 23.77
C VAL A 235 22.06 -1.11 22.41
N SER A 236 22.88 -0.05 22.36
CA SER A 236 23.43 0.52 21.12
C SER A 236 24.54 -0.35 20.51
N VAL A 237 24.23 -1.62 20.27
CA VAL A 237 25.14 -2.61 19.70
C VAL A 237 24.58 -3.20 18.41
N SER A 238 25.44 -3.72 17.54
CA SER A 238 25.02 -4.46 16.36
C SER A 238 24.44 -5.82 16.75
N SER A 239 23.83 -6.54 15.80
CA SER A 239 23.36 -7.92 16.03
C SER A 239 24.49 -8.91 16.38
N SER A 240 25.76 -8.54 16.21
CA SER A 240 26.91 -9.34 16.68
C SER A 240 27.43 -8.91 18.06
N GLY A 241 26.77 -7.96 18.71
CA GLY A 241 27.20 -7.37 19.98
C GLY A 241 28.31 -6.33 19.86
N ALA A 242 28.69 -5.90 18.65
CA ALA A 242 29.72 -4.89 18.47
C ALA A 242 29.20 -3.49 18.84
N GLN A 243 30.02 -2.69 19.51
CA GLN A 243 29.67 -1.31 19.86
C GLN A 243 29.41 -0.46 18.60
N ASN A 244 28.58 0.56 18.73
CA ASN A 244 28.46 1.56 17.69
C ASN A 244 29.78 2.32 17.50
N SER A 245 30.08 2.70 16.26
CA SER A 245 31.21 3.57 15.90
C SER A 245 30.86 5.05 15.88
N GLY A 246 29.63 5.40 16.27
CA GLY A 246 29.12 6.77 16.35
C GLY A 246 28.21 6.96 17.56
N THR A 247 27.66 8.16 17.69
CA THR A 247 26.79 8.56 18.79
C THR A 247 25.42 7.89 18.70
N SER A 248 24.91 7.41 19.83
CA SER A 248 23.58 6.82 20.00
C SER A 248 22.81 7.57 21.11
N SER A 249 21.53 7.88 20.90
CA SER A 249 20.73 8.72 21.82
C SER A 249 19.23 8.53 21.68
N ASN A 250 18.45 9.21 22.52
CA ASN A 250 16.99 9.27 22.46
C ASN A 250 16.34 7.87 22.54
N PRO A 251 16.60 7.11 23.62
CA PRO A 251 15.96 5.81 23.78
C PRO A 251 14.46 5.93 24.03
N ALA A 252 13.72 4.95 23.53
CA ALA A 252 12.36 4.63 23.95
C ALA A 252 12.22 3.11 24.02
N LEU A 253 11.33 2.62 24.88
CA LEU A 253 11.12 1.18 25.09
C LEU A 253 9.65 0.81 25.12
N THR A 254 9.40 -0.46 24.82
CA THR A 254 8.09 -1.11 24.95
C THR A 254 7.67 -1.27 26.41
N ALA A 255 6.38 -1.58 26.62
CA ALA A 255 5.80 -1.67 27.96
C ALA A 255 6.49 -2.72 28.83
N ASP A 256 6.96 -3.81 28.23
CA ASP A 256 7.71 -4.89 28.88
C ASP A 256 9.24 -4.70 28.83
N GLY A 257 9.71 -3.66 28.15
CA GLY A 257 11.13 -3.35 27.95
C GLY A 257 11.87 -4.30 26.99
N GLN A 258 11.18 -5.15 26.22
CA GLN A 258 11.82 -6.06 25.28
C GLN A 258 12.49 -5.32 24.12
N TYR A 259 11.73 -4.45 23.46
CA TYR A 259 12.19 -3.67 22.31
C TYR A 259 12.56 -2.26 22.73
N ILE A 260 13.73 -1.80 22.27
CA ILE A 260 14.26 -0.45 22.50
C ILE A 260 14.60 0.18 21.18
N THR A 261 14.04 1.36 20.92
CA THR A 261 14.42 2.19 19.79
C THR A 261 15.37 3.29 20.22
N PHE A 262 16.30 3.66 19.36
CA PHE A 262 17.21 4.78 19.58
C PHE A 262 17.70 5.36 18.26
N SER A 263 18.23 6.58 18.30
CA SER A 263 18.78 7.29 17.14
C SER A 263 20.30 7.17 17.14
N ALA A 264 20.93 6.85 16.02
CA ALA A 264 22.38 6.70 15.93
C ALA A 264 22.99 7.11 14.57
N SER A 265 24.18 7.74 14.60
CA SER A 265 24.93 8.20 13.41
C SER A 265 26.02 7.22 12.92
N GLY A 266 26.25 6.13 13.66
CA GLY A 266 27.20 5.08 13.28
C GLY A 266 26.56 3.88 12.57
N SER A 267 27.38 2.88 12.25
CA SER A 267 26.96 1.65 11.59
C SER A 267 26.70 0.55 12.61
N LEU A 268 25.43 0.28 12.90
CA LEU A 268 25.01 -0.88 13.71
C LEU A 268 24.52 -2.06 12.85
N GLN A 269 24.51 -1.87 11.52
CA GLN A 269 24.13 -2.87 10.55
C GLN A 269 25.09 -2.82 9.34
N THR A 270 25.64 -3.98 8.96
CA THR A 270 26.61 -4.09 7.88
C THR A 270 26.05 -3.57 6.56
N GLY A 271 26.80 -2.71 5.86
CA GLY A 271 26.40 -2.11 4.59
C GLY A 271 25.71 -0.74 4.72
N TYR A 272 25.52 -0.23 5.94
CA TYR A 272 24.84 1.03 6.22
C TYR A 272 25.72 1.94 7.11
N GLY A 273 25.78 3.26 6.89
CA GLY A 273 26.49 4.23 7.75
C GLY A 273 26.38 5.65 7.20
N GLY A 274 26.00 6.67 7.99
CA GLY A 274 25.61 8.01 7.50
C GLY A 274 24.93 8.89 8.57
N PRO A 275 23.97 9.80 8.26
CA PRO A 275 23.33 10.67 9.27
C PRO A 275 22.59 9.86 10.36
N TYR A 276 22.06 10.52 11.40
CA TYR A 276 21.28 9.84 12.45
C TYR A 276 20.14 8.99 11.83
N ASN A 277 20.10 7.71 12.19
CA ASN A 277 19.06 6.75 11.81
C ASN A 277 18.38 6.18 13.05
N VAL A 278 17.13 5.73 12.91
CA VAL A 278 16.41 5.02 13.95
C VAL A 278 16.74 3.54 13.87
N TYR A 279 17.17 2.98 15.00
CA TYR A 279 17.41 1.56 15.18
C TYR A 279 16.48 0.99 16.24
N LEU A 280 16.25 -0.32 16.17
CA LEU A 280 15.55 -1.09 17.17
C LEU A 280 16.42 -2.27 17.61
N HIS A 281 16.57 -2.43 18.93
CA HIS A 281 17.23 -3.55 19.57
C HIS A 281 16.20 -4.41 20.31
N ASP A 282 16.22 -5.73 20.05
CA ASP A 282 15.48 -6.75 20.79
C ASP A 282 16.39 -7.33 21.88
N GLN A 283 16.10 -7.01 23.15
CA GLN A 283 16.91 -7.50 24.27
C GLN A 283 16.87 -9.02 24.43
N LEU A 284 15.80 -9.68 23.99
CA LEU A 284 15.64 -11.12 24.17
C LEU A 284 16.56 -11.89 23.22
N ASN A 285 16.60 -11.46 21.96
CA ASN A 285 17.32 -12.14 20.89
C ASN A 285 18.68 -11.48 20.56
N GLY A 286 18.96 -10.30 21.10
CA GLY A 286 20.17 -9.52 20.80
C GLY A 286 20.19 -8.95 19.38
N GLN A 287 19.06 -8.93 18.68
CA GLN A 287 18.97 -8.47 17.30
C GLN A 287 18.83 -6.95 17.24
N THR A 288 19.64 -6.30 16.41
CA THR A 288 19.52 -4.87 16.09
C THR A 288 19.24 -4.69 14.60
N ILE A 289 18.16 -3.96 14.29
CA ILE A 289 17.75 -3.63 12.93
C ILE A 289 17.62 -2.11 12.77
N GLN A 290 17.98 -1.58 11.59
CA GLN A 290 17.65 -0.22 11.20
C GLN A 290 16.17 -0.12 10.81
N ILE A 291 15.44 0.83 11.38
CA ILE A 291 14.02 1.09 11.13
C ILE A 291 13.83 2.13 10.03
N SER A 292 14.62 3.21 10.05
CA SER A 292 14.54 4.28 9.04
C SER A 292 15.28 3.89 7.75
N LEU A 293 14.73 2.92 7.02
CA LEU A 293 15.24 2.46 5.73
C LEU A 293 14.51 3.15 4.56
N PRO A 294 15.20 3.55 3.48
CA PRO A 294 14.55 4.06 2.27
C PRO A 294 13.83 2.96 1.49
N MET A 295 12.99 3.36 0.53
CA MET A 295 12.30 2.45 -0.40
C MET A 295 13.23 1.64 -1.32
N SER A 296 14.50 2.02 -1.41
CA SER A 296 15.55 1.19 -2.01
C SER A 296 16.56 0.87 -0.92
N ASN A 297 17.26 -0.27 -1.02
CA ASN A 297 18.36 -0.65 -0.12
C ASN A 297 19.58 0.30 -0.20
N THR A 298 19.36 1.55 -0.62
CA THR A 298 20.28 2.67 -0.45
C THR A 298 20.01 3.31 0.92
N GLN A 299 20.79 4.33 1.27
CA GLN A 299 20.71 4.96 2.58
C GLN A 299 19.75 6.16 2.59
N ALA A 300 19.08 6.40 3.73
CA ALA A 300 18.31 7.62 3.94
C ALA A 300 19.25 8.82 3.92
N GLY A 301 19.06 9.73 2.96
CA GLY A 301 19.98 10.85 2.73
C GLY A 301 19.96 11.94 3.80
N ALA A 302 19.18 11.78 4.88
CA ALA A 302 19.00 12.78 5.93
C ALA A 302 18.65 12.17 7.30
N GLU A 303 18.68 13.00 8.33
CA GLU A 303 18.52 12.61 9.74
C GLU A 303 17.11 12.12 10.07
N SER A 304 17.06 11.03 10.85
CA SER A 304 15.87 10.43 11.45
C SER A 304 16.10 10.23 12.95
N GLY A 305 15.09 10.53 13.76
CA GLY A 305 15.19 10.39 15.22
C GLY A 305 13.89 10.64 15.97
N GLY A 306 13.99 10.73 17.29
CA GLY A 306 12.83 10.97 18.17
C GLY A 306 11.78 9.85 18.09
N SER A 307 12.24 8.59 18.06
CA SER A 307 11.38 7.42 17.92
C SER A 307 10.64 7.07 19.21
N VAL A 308 9.45 6.52 19.06
CA VAL A 308 8.60 5.95 20.12
C VAL A 308 7.96 4.65 19.64
N LEU A 309 7.47 3.84 20.58
CA LEU A 309 6.93 2.50 20.32
C LEU A 309 5.49 2.38 20.84
N SER A 310 4.65 1.62 20.13
CA SER A 310 3.43 1.06 20.73
C SER A 310 3.79 0.08 21.85
N SER A 311 2.85 -0.24 22.74
CA SER A 311 3.15 -1.08 23.92
C SER A 311 3.63 -2.49 23.56
N ASP A 312 3.13 -3.05 22.46
CA ASP A 312 3.55 -4.34 21.89
C ASP A 312 4.79 -4.24 20.98
N GLY A 313 5.25 -3.02 20.69
CA GLY A 313 6.35 -2.75 19.77
C GLY A 313 6.02 -3.05 18.31
N ASN A 314 4.78 -3.31 17.93
CA ASN A 314 4.42 -3.54 16.52
C ASN A 314 4.55 -2.26 15.68
N TYR A 315 4.43 -1.09 16.29
CA TYR A 315 4.58 0.19 15.61
C TYR A 315 5.74 1.00 16.19
N VAL A 316 6.66 1.42 15.33
CA VAL A 316 7.69 2.40 15.64
C VAL A 316 7.33 3.70 14.95
N VAL A 317 7.10 4.77 15.70
CA VAL A 317 6.80 6.10 15.15
C VAL A 317 8.00 7.00 15.36
N TYR A 318 8.43 7.73 14.34
CA TYR A 318 9.63 8.56 14.39
C TYR A 318 9.51 9.78 13.49
N SER A 319 10.36 10.78 13.74
CA SER A 319 10.50 11.95 12.88
C SER A 319 11.68 11.78 11.91
N SER A 320 11.54 12.26 10.68
CA SER A 320 12.63 12.20 9.70
C SER A 320 12.59 13.36 8.72
N TYR A 321 13.75 13.85 8.32
CA TYR A 321 13.93 14.81 7.22
C TYR A 321 14.18 14.08 5.87
N ALA A 322 14.22 12.75 5.87
CA ALA A 322 14.56 11.98 4.68
C ALA A 322 13.38 11.84 3.72
N ASN A 323 13.53 12.44 2.53
CA ASN A 323 12.56 12.35 1.43
C ASN A 323 12.53 10.99 0.69
N SER A 324 13.31 10.02 1.14
CA SER A 324 13.48 8.72 0.47
C SER A 324 12.79 7.56 1.19
N LEU A 325 12.16 7.82 2.35
CA LEU A 325 11.49 6.80 3.16
C LEU A 325 10.16 6.34 2.55
N VAL A 326 9.46 7.23 1.83
CA VAL A 326 8.16 6.94 1.19
C VAL A 326 8.05 7.66 -0.16
N HIS A 327 7.17 7.19 -1.03
CA HIS A 327 6.97 7.83 -2.33
C HIS A 327 6.23 9.18 -2.15
N GLY A 328 6.62 10.18 -2.94
CA GLY A 328 5.94 11.48 -2.95
C GLY A 328 6.27 12.38 -1.76
N ASP A 329 7.29 12.06 -0.96
CA ASP A 329 7.85 13.03 -0.02
C ASP A 329 8.70 14.07 -0.77
N THR A 330 8.23 15.32 -0.76
CA THR A 330 8.75 16.39 -1.62
C THR A 330 8.78 17.76 -0.94
N ASN A 331 8.34 17.87 0.32
CA ASN A 331 8.23 19.15 1.03
C ASN A 331 9.59 19.66 1.54
N GLY A 332 10.60 18.79 1.68
CA GLY A 332 11.88 19.17 2.27
C GLY A 332 11.76 19.60 3.73
N ALA A 333 10.79 19.05 4.46
CA ALA A 333 10.55 19.32 5.86
C ALA A 333 10.65 18.04 6.69
N THR A 334 10.78 18.16 8.01
CA THR A 334 10.69 17.00 8.90
C THR A 334 9.25 16.50 8.95
N ASP A 335 9.07 15.23 8.65
CA ASP A 335 7.78 14.53 8.64
C ASP A 335 7.75 13.44 9.72
N ILE A 336 6.54 13.01 10.10
CA ILE A 336 6.34 11.89 11.01
C ILE A 336 6.07 10.63 10.21
N PHE A 337 6.78 9.56 10.54
CA PHE A 337 6.65 8.26 9.91
C PHE A 337 6.31 7.19 10.95
N ARG A 338 5.58 6.16 10.53
CA ARG A 338 5.37 4.92 11.27
C ARG A 338 5.90 3.76 10.46
N TYR A 339 6.78 2.99 11.08
CA TYR A 339 7.18 1.67 10.64
C TYR A 339 6.36 0.62 11.38
N ASP A 340 5.72 -0.27 10.64
CA ASP A 340 5.03 -1.43 11.16
C ASP A 340 5.99 -2.63 11.13
N ARG A 341 6.29 -3.19 12.30
CA ARG A 341 7.23 -4.30 12.48
C ARG A 341 6.69 -5.63 12.01
N THR A 342 5.36 -5.80 11.97
CA THR A 342 4.75 -7.04 11.50
C THR A 342 4.80 -7.10 9.98
N THR A 343 4.74 -5.95 9.32
CA THR A 343 4.63 -5.83 7.86
C THR A 343 5.88 -5.25 7.21
N GLY A 344 6.82 -4.70 7.97
CA GLY A 344 7.99 -4.02 7.45
C GLY A 344 7.68 -2.75 6.64
N VAL A 345 6.45 -2.23 6.67
CA VAL A 345 6.03 -1.07 5.88
C VAL A 345 6.22 0.21 6.67
N THR A 346 6.79 1.22 6.01
CA THR A 346 6.85 2.61 6.49
C THR A 346 5.78 3.45 5.80
N ALA A 347 5.06 4.30 6.53
CA ALA A 347 4.42 5.46 5.91
C ALA A 347 4.46 6.73 6.73
N ARG A 348 4.23 7.83 6.02
CA ARG A 348 4.10 9.17 6.58
C ARG A 348 2.72 9.38 7.21
N LEU A 349 2.70 9.99 8.38
CA LEU A 349 1.53 10.31 9.19
C LEU A 349 1.28 11.83 9.31
N SER A 350 2.26 12.68 9.00
CA SER A 350 2.10 14.13 8.87
C SER A 350 1.37 14.51 7.57
N LEU A 351 0.12 14.07 7.45
CA LEU A 351 -0.74 14.28 6.29
C LEU A 351 -2.00 15.06 6.69
N THR A 352 -2.51 15.86 5.76
CA THR A 352 -3.84 16.45 5.79
C THR A 352 -4.93 15.36 5.68
N GLU A 353 -6.19 15.69 5.98
CA GLU A 353 -7.33 14.77 5.81
C GLU A 353 -7.49 14.25 4.37
N THR A 354 -6.98 14.97 3.37
CA THR A 354 -7.04 14.56 1.95
C THR A 354 -5.79 13.80 1.49
N GLY A 355 -4.84 13.52 2.41
CA GLY A 355 -3.60 12.80 2.13
C GLY A 355 -2.46 13.65 1.59
N ALA A 356 -2.63 14.97 1.46
CA ALA A 356 -1.51 15.87 1.14
C ALA A 356 -0.52 15.97 2.31
N GLN A 357 0.77 16.15 2.02
CA GLN A 357 1.82 16.30 3.04
C GLN A 357 1.73 17.62 3.80
N ALA A 358 2.25 17.63 5.04
CA ALA A 358 2.50 18.85 5.80
C ALA A 358 3.40 19.80 5.00
N ASN A 359 3.12 21.10 5.08
CA ASN A 359 3.89 22.15 4.37
C ASN A 359 5.03 22.77 5.21
N ASP A 360 5.22 22.30 6.45
CA ASP A 360 6.31 22.71 7.35
C ASP A 360 6.65 21.57 8.32
N GLY A 361 7.68 21.74 9.15
CA GLY A 361 8.24 20.71 10.02
C GLY A 361 7.29 20.22 11.11
N THR A 362 7.31 18.91 11.32
CA THR A 362 6.52 18.16 12.32
C THR A 362 7.44 17.29 13.20
N PHE A 363 7.24 17.34 14.51
CA PHE A 363 8.24 16.84 15.47
C PHE A 363 7.64 16.11 16.69
N THR A 364 8.50 15.34 17.37
CA THR A 364 8.27 14.61 18.64
C THR A 364 6.96 13.82 18.67
N PRO A 365 6.84 12.76 17.84
CA PRO A 365 5.67 11.91 17.88
C PRO A 365 5.54 11.18 19.23
N ARG A 366 4.30 10.92 19.65
CA ARG A 366 3.93 10.02 20.76
C ARG A 366 2.75 9.17 20.34
N VAL A 367 2.71 7.92 20.76
CA VAL A 367 1.72 6.95 20.28
C VAL A 367 0.98 6.29 21.44
N SER A 368 -0.31 6.01 21.26
CA SER A 368 -1.10 5.20 22.22
C SER A 368 -0.60 3.76 22.29
N ALA A 369 -1.01 3.02 23.33
CA ALA A 369 -0.53 1.66 23.56
C ALA A 369 -0.80 0.71 22.38
N ASN A 370 -1.94 0.89 21.71
CA ASN A 370 -2.35 0.08 20.56
C ASN A 370 -1.80 0.59 19.21
N GLY A 371 -1.08 1.72 19.18
CA GLY A 371 -0.55 2.25 17.91
C GLY A 371 -1.53 3.06 17.07
N GLU A 372 -2.80 3.17 17.46
CA GLU A 372 -3.86 3.75 16.63
C GLU A 372 -3.96 5.27 16.72
N LEU A 373 -3.50 5.87 17.83
CA LEU A 373 -3.54 7.31 18.04
C LEU A 373 -2.13 7.85 18.17
N LEU A 374 -1.90 8.98 17.51
CA LEU A 374 -0.61 9.64 17.45
C LEU A 374 -0.79 11.13 17.80
N THR A 375 0.09 11.65 18.64
CA THR A 375 0.24 13.09 18.87
C THR A 375 1.61 13.57 18.43
N TYR A 376 1.67 14.77 17.86
CA TYR A 376 2.90 15.46 17.51
C TYR A 376 2.65 16.97 17.53
N TRP A 377 3.70 17.78 17.46
CA TRP A 377 3.54 19.20 17.18
C TRP A 377 4.06 19.55 15.79
N SER A 378 3.46 20.53 15.15
CA SER A 378 3.79 20.95 13.78
C SER A 378 3.65 22.45 13.61
N LYS A 379 4.46 23.02 12.73
CA LYS A 379 4.30 24.40 12.22
C LYS A 379 3.41 24.48 10.97
N ALA A 380 2.99 23.32 10.46
CA ALA A 380 2.34 23.22 9.16
C ALA A 380 0.90 23.74 9.20
N SER A 381 0.68 24.87 8.52
CA SER A 381 -0.63 25.54 8.40
C SER A 381 -1.66 24.79 7.58
N ASN A 382 -1.27 23.72 6.85
CA ASN A 382 -2.17 22.98 5.97
C ASN A 382 -2.70 21.68 6.57
N LEU A 383 -2.23 21.24 7.74
CA LEU A 383 -2.65 19.97 8.36
C LEU A 383 -4.14 19.96 8.73
N VAL A 384 -4.68 21.11 9.13
CA VAL A 384 -6.11 21.29 9.40
C VAL A 384 -6.59 22.63 8.85
N GLY A 385 -7.81 22.66 8.32
CA GLY A 385 -8.43 23.92 7.89
C GLY A 385 -8.59 24.89 9.07
N GLY A 386 -8.24 26.15 8.85
CA GLY A 386 -8.39 27.22 9.86
C GLY A 386 -7.17 27.41 10.77
N ASP A 387 -6.09 26.67 10.56
CA ASP A 387 -4.79 27.01 11.15
C ASP A 387 -4.19 28.24 10.43
N THR A 388 -4.07 29.35 11.15
CA THR A 388 -3.64 30.65 10.60
C THR A 388 -2.58 31.34 11.46
N ASN A 389 -2.09 30.70 12.52
CA ASN A 389 -1.24 31.34 13.52
C ASN A 389 0.27 31.25 13.17
N SER A 390 0.66 30.35 12.25
CA SER A 390 2.05 30.11 11.85
C SER A 390 3.00 29.82 13.02
N VAL A 391 2.48 29.23 14.10
CA VAL A 391 3.26 28.78 15.25
C VAL A 391 3.09 27.27 15.43
N GLU A 392 3.89 26.67 16.31
CA GLU A 392 3.75 25.26 16.65
C GLU A 392 2.39 24.96 17.29
N ASP A 393 1.67 23.99 16.75
CA ASP A 393 0.42 23.47 17.30
C ASP A 393 0.51 21.97 17.58
N VAL A 394 -0.26 21.49 18.56
CA VAL A 394 -0.37 20.07 18.89
C VAL A 394 -1.51 19.45 18.11
N PHE A 395 -1.19 18.38 17.41
CA PHE A 395 -2.13 17.57 16.64
C PHE A 395 -2.29 16.22 17.32
N LEU A 396 -3.52 15.74 17.27
CA LEU A 396 -3.89 14.36 17.55
C LEU A 396 -4.48 13.83 16.25
N VAL A 397 -3.96 12.72 15.76
CA VAL A 397 -4.43 12.05 14.55
C VAL A 397 -4.64 10.57 14.83
N ASN A 398 -5.58 9.97 14.11
CA ASN A 398 -5.55 8.52 13.96
C ASN A 398 -4.33 8.20 13.10
N ALA A 399 -3.58 7.17 13.45
CA ALA A 399 -2.56 6.60 12.60
C ALA A 399 -3.23 5.54 11.71
N PRO A 400 -3.75 5.90 10.51
CA PRO A 400 -4.48 4.94 9.69
C PRO A 400 -3.61 3.71 9.41
N LEU A 401 -4.20 2.52 9.45
CA LEU A 401 -3.59 1.35 8.81
C LEU A 401 -3.38 1.70 7.35
N LEU A 402 -2.19 1.45 6.83
CA LEU A 402 -1.78 1.98 5.53
C LEU A 402 -2.19 1.01 4.43
N PRO A 403 -2.56 1.50 3.23
CA PRO A 403 -2.65 0.63 2.07
C PRO A 403 -1.30 -0.06 1.85
N PRO A 404 -1.30 -1.30 1.35
CA PRO A 404 -0.07 -2.01 1.03
C PRO A 404 0.71 -1.28 -0.07
N SER A 405 2.01 -1.57 -0.19
CA SER A 405 2.83 -1.03 -1.28
C SER A 405 2.34 -1.53 -2.64
N ALA A 406 2.48 -0.67 -3.67
CA ALA A 406 2.12 -1.06 -5.03
C ALA A 406 3.09 -2.10 -5.59
N PRO A 407 2.63 -3.17 -6.27
CA PRO A 407 3.51 -4.08 -6.97
C PRO A 407 4.40 -3.34 -7.96
N VAL A 408 5.68 -3.70 -8.03
CA VAL A 408 6.64 -3.06 -8.93
C VAL A 408 7.17 -4.05 -9.97
N ASN A 409 7.81 -3.54 -11.02
CA ASN A 409 8.43 -4.35 -12.07
C ASN A 409 7.46 -5.34 -12.73
N LEU A 410 6.21 -4.93 -12.97
CA LEU A 410 5.24 -5.76 -13.69
C LEU A 410 5.75 -6.01 -15.11
N ALA A 411 5.90 -7.29 -15.45
CA ALA A 411 6.31 -7.78 -16.75
C ALA A 411 5.31 -8.81 -17.28
N ALA A 412 5.31 -9.02 -18.60
CA ALA A 412 4.44 -9.98 -19.26
C ALA A 412 5.21 -10.78 -20.32
N THR A 413 4.84 -12.05 -20.50
CA THR A 413 5.31 -12.92 -21.59
C THR A 413 4.13 -13.61 -22.26
N SER A 414 4.27 -13.99 -23.54
CA SER A 414 3.25 -14.74 -24.28
C SER A 414 3.79 -16.13 -24.64
N PRO A 415 3.60 -17.14 -23.77
CA PRO A 415 4.12 -18.49 -24.02
C PRO A 415 3.37 -19.22 -25.14
N THR A 416 2.08 -18.93 -25.34
CA THR A 416 1.25 -19.51 -26.40
C THR A 416 0.46 -18.42 -27.13
N ASN A 417 -0.25 -18.80 -28.18
CA ASN A 417 -1.15 -17.91 -28.92
C ASN A 417 -2.47 -17.59 -28.17
N THR A 418 -2.72 -18.20 -27.01
CA THR A 418 -3.95 -17.96 -26.21
C THR A 418 -3.66 -17.68 -24.73
N GLN A 419 -2.40 -17.42 -24.37
CA GLN A 419 -1.97 -17.23 -22.99
C GLN A 419 -0.98 -16.08 -22.85
N ILE A 420 -1.11 -15.33 -21.75
CA ILE A 420 -0.15 -14.35 -21.27
C ILE A 420 0.17 -14.67 -19.79
N ASP A 421 1.46 -14.74 -19.46
CA ASP A 421 1.95 -14.89 -18.09
C ASP A 421 2.50 -13.55 -17.59
N LEU A 422 2.02 -13.12 -16.43
CA LEU A 422 2.46 -11.92 -15.73
C LEU A 422 3.40 -12.28 -14.58
N THR A 423 4.41 -11.46 -14.36
CA THR A 423 5.26 -11.50 -13.17
C THR A 423 5.44 -10.09 -12.60
N TRP A 424 5.55 -9.97 -11.29
CA TRP A 424 5.85 -8.72 -10.61
C TRP A 424 6.70 -8.97 -9.37
N GLN A 425 7.30 -7.91 -8.86
CA GLN A 425 8.01 -7.91 -7.60
C GLN A 425 7.11 -7.33 -6.50
N GLU A 426 7.04 -8.07 -5.39
CA GLU A 426 6.41 -7.69 -4.13
C GLU A 426 7.27 -6.59 -3.45
N SER A 427 6.64 -5.59 -2.83
CA SER A 427 7.29 -4.35 -2.36
C SER A 427 6.86 -3.91 -0.96
N GLY A 428 6.02 -4.66 -0.26
CA GLY A 428 5.60 -4.40 1.12
C GLY A 428 4.59 -5.43 1.62
N TYR A 429 4.82 -5.96 2.83
CA TYR A 429 3.98 -7.00 3.40
C TYR A 429 2.63 -6.44 3.90
N ASN A 430 1.63 -7.32 4.07
CA ASN A 430 0.23 -7.11 4.53
C ASN A 430 -0.83 -7.01 3.43
N GLU A 431 -0.50 -7.43 2.22
CA GLU A 431 -1.48 -7.70 1.20
C GLU A 431 -2.18 -9.05 1.45
N THR A 432 -3.51 -9.04 1.43
CA THR A 432 -4.34 -10.24 1.47
C THR A 432 -4.53 -10.83 0.09
N HIS A 433 -4.51 -9.97 -0.93
CA HIS A 433 -4.68 -10.33 -2.33
C HIS A 433 -4.23 -9.19 -3.24
N PHE A 434 -4.07 -9.53 -4.52
CA PHE A 434 -3.86 -8.60 -5.61
C PHE A 434 -5.07 -8.57 -6.52
N GLN A 435 -5.37 -7.40 -7.06
CA GLN A 435 -6.35 -7.21 -8.13
C GLN A 435 -5.60 -7.12 -9.47
N ILE A 436 -6.00 -7.95 -10.44
CA ILE A 436 -5.45 -7.94 -11.80
C ILE A 436 -6.47 -7.30 -12.74
N GLU A 437 -6.04 -6.24 -13.42
CA GLU A 437 -6.86 -5.57 -14.44
C GLU A 437 -6.25 -5.72 -15.83
N ARG A 438 -7.13 -5.81 -16.83
CA ARG A 438 -6.79 -5.91 -18.24
C ARG A 438 -7.54 -4.88 -19.06
N ALA A 439 -6.89 -4.32 -20.07
CA ALA A 439 -7.50 -3.48 -21.09
C ALA A 439 -7.05 -3.92 -22.49
N PRO A 440 -7.82 -3.68 -23.57
CA PRO A 440 -7.38 -3.98 -24.95
C PRO A 440 -6.19 -3.13 -25.41
N ASN A 441 -6.08 -1.90 -24.88
CA ASN A 441 -5.11 -0.88 -25.33
C ASN A 441 -4.62 0.04 -24.18
N GLY A 442 -4.85 -0.34 -22.93
CA GLY A 442 -4.42 0.43 -21.75
C GLY A 442 -5.34 1.59 -21.35
N VAL A 443 -6.55 1.68 -21.93
CA VAL A 443 -7.54 2.73 -21.62
C VAL A 443 -8.70 2.18 -20.79
N ASP A 444 -9.44 1.20 -21.33
CA ASP A 444 -10.65 0.65 -20.71
C ASP A 444 -10.31 -0.57 -19.83
N TRP A 445 -9.93 -0.30 -18.58
CA TRP A 445 -9.49 -1.30 -17.62
C TRP A 445 -10.67 -2.06 -16.97
N VAL A 446 -10.59 -3.38 -16.97
CA VAL A 446 -11.55 -4.28 -16.31
C VAL A 446 -10.78 -5.25 -15.42
N GLN A 447 -11.25 -5.45 -14.18
CA GLN A 447 -10.73 -6.52 -13.33
C GLN A 447 -11.08 -7.87 -13.94
N ILE A 448 -10.06 -8.68 -14.20
CA ILE A 448 -10.23 -10.02 -14.76
C ILE A 448 -10.11 -11.11 -13.69
N ASP A 449 -9.36 -10.86 -12.61
CA ASP A 449 -9.11 -11.85 -11.57
C ASP A 449 -8.47 -11.22 -10.31
N THR A 450 -8.24 -12.06 -9.31
CA THR A 450 -7.43 -11.78 -8.12
C THR A 450 -6.36 -12.85 -7.91
N ALA A 451 -5.21 -12.47 -7.37
CA ALA A 451 -4.20 -13.41 -6.91
C ALA A 451 -4.10 -13.37 -5.37
N PRO A 452 -3.78 -14.47 -4.68
CA PRO A 452 -3.68 -14.50 -3.23
C PRO A 452 -2.49 -13.66 -2.72
N ALA A 453 -2.46 -13.42 -1.41
CA ALA A 453 -1.30 -12.87 -0.71
C ALA A 453 0.01 -13.54 -1.14
N ASN A 454 1.09 -12.76 -1.23
CA ASN A 454 2.44 -13.15 -1.64
C ASN A 454 2.56 -13.70 -3.08
N ALA A 455 1.51 -13.63 -3.90
CA ALA A 455 1.62 -13.97 -5.31
C ALA A 455 2.60 -13.01 -6.01
N THR A 456 3.48 -13.56 -6.84
CA THR A 456 4.43 -12.81 -7.68
C THR A 456 4.19 -13.06 -9.17
N SER A 457 3.14 -13.81 -9.51
CA SER A 457 2.79 -14.15 -10.88
C SER A 457 1.31 -14.46 -11.05
N TYR A 458 0.85 -14.36 -12.30
CA TYR A 458 -0.51 -14.68 -12.71
C TYR A 458 -0.54 -15.14 -14.17
N THR A 459 -1.32 -16.17 -14.48
CA THR A 459 -1.50 -16.68 -15.85
C THR A 459 -2.90 -16.37 -16.35
N ASN A 460 -2.98 -15.61 -17.45
CA ASN A 460 -4.23 -15.31 -18.13
C ASN A 460 -4.37 -16.14 -19.42
N GLY A 461 -5.25 -17.15 -19.40
CA GLY A 461 -5.53 -18.04 -20.53
C GLY A 461 -6.79 -17.68 -21.34
N GLY A 462 -7.07 -18.45 -22.40
CA GLY A 462 -8.29 -18.29 -23.20
C GLY A 462 -8.34 -17.02 -24.05
N LEU A 463 -7.16 -16.47 -24.39
CA LEU A 463 -7.04 -15.23 -25.15
C LEU A 463 -7.12 -15.47 -26.66
N SER A 464 -7.49 -14.43 -27.40
CA SER A 464 -7.44 -14.46 -28.86
C SER A 464 -5.99 -14.36 -29.33
N CYS A 465 -5.65 -15.13 -30.36
CA CYS A 465 -4.33 -15.08 -30.99
C CYS A 465 -4.08 -13.75 -31.71
N ASN A 466 -2.81 -13.38 -31.85
CA ASN A 466 -2.36 -12.14 -32.48
C ASN A 466 -3.01 -10.85 -31.93
N THR A 467 -3.45 -10.83 -30.68
CA THR A 467 -4.26 -9.76 -30.08
C THR A 467 -3.49 -9.01 -29.00
N LEU A 468 -3.63 -7.68 -28.95
CA LEU A 468 -3.01 -6.83 -27.92
C LEU A 468 -3.80 -6.88 -26.61
N TYR A 469 -3.07 -6.92 -25.51
CA TYR A 469 -3.59 -6.82 -24.16
C TYR A 469 -2.66 -5.98 -23.29
N SER A 470 -3.23 -5.12 -22.46
CA SER A 470 -2.53 -4.33 -21.45
C SER A 470 -2.93 -4.81 -20.06
N TYR A 471 -1.98 -4.85 -19.11
CA TYR A 471 -2.19 -5.28 -17.73
C TYR A 471 -1.63 -4.29 -16.73
N ARG A 472 -2.27 -4.21 -15.56
CA ARG A 472 -1.79 -3.55 -14.34
C ARG A 472 -2.27 -4.32 -13.11
N VAL A 473 -1.51 -4.22 -12.02
CA VAL A 473 -1.80 -4.95 -10.77
C VAL A 473 -1.74 -3.98 -9.59
N ARG A 474 -2.59 -4.19 -8.57
CA ARG A 474 -2.49 -3.49 -7.28
C ARG A 474 -2.81 -4.42 -6.11
N ALA A 475 -2.31 -4.12 -4.93
CA ALA A 475 -2.47 -4.91 -3.70
C ALA A 475 -3.58 -4.36 -2.80
N PHE A 476 -4.13 -5.20 -1.91
CA PHE A 476 -5.17 -4.87 -0.93
C PHE A 476 -4.90 -5.49 0.44
N ASN A 477 -5.19 -4.81 1.55
CA ASN A 477 -5.01 -5.31 2.93
C ASN A 477 -6.33 -5.80 3.59
N SER A 478 -6.24 -6.57 4.69
CA SER A 478 -7.39 -7.16 5.40
C SER A 478 -8.16 -6.17 6.25
N ASP A 479 -7.46 -5.20 6.83
CA ASP A 479 -7.98 -4.52 8.02
C ASP A 479 -8.93 -3.36 7.67
N ASN A 480 -8.88 -2.88 6.41
CA ASN A 480 -9.76 -1.82 5.92
C ASN A 480 -10.02 -1.88 4.39
N ASN A 481 -9.61 -2.95 3.70
CA ASN A 481 -9.77 -3.14 2.25
C ASN A 481 -9.21 -1.97 1.41
N GLN A 482 -8.14 -1.34 1.89
CA GLN A 482 -7.49 -0.26 1.17
C GLN A 482 -6.59 -0.80 0.05
N ALA A 483 -6.69 -0.16 -1.11
CA ALA A 483 -5.92 -0.51 -2.29
C ALA A 483 -4.60 0.28 -2.35
N SER A 484 -3.53 -0.38 -2.79
CA SER A 484 -2.30 0.30 -3.22
C SER A 484 -2.55 1.13 -4.49
N ALA A 485 -1.57 1.97 -4.86
CA ALA A 485 -1.48 2.45 -6.24
C ALA A 485 -1.30 1.26 -7.21
N TYR A 486 -1.57 1.46 -8.50
CA TYR A 486 -1.28 0.43 -9.51
C TYR A 486 0.23 0.36 -9.80
N SER A 487 0.69 -0.83 -10.18
CA SER A 487 1.98 -1.04 -10.81
C SER A 487 2.14 -0.22 -12.10
N ASN A 488 3.34 -0.27 -12.69
CA ASN A 488 3.47 0.09 -14.11
C ASN A 488 2.50 -0.76 -14.96
N ALA A 489 1.99 -0.18 -16.05
CA ALA A 489 1.22 -0.94 -17.03
C ALA A 489 2.15 -1.61 -18.03
N VAL A 490 1.84 -2.83 -18.44
CA VAL A 490 2.56 -3.56 -19.50
C VAL A 490 1.60 -3.89 -20.63
N THR A 491 2.03 -3.72 -21.89
CA THR A 491 1.24 -4.08 -23.08
C THR A 491 1.99 -5.11 -23.90
N ILE A 492 1.30 -6.20 -24.26
CA ILE A 492 1.88 -7.33 -24.99
C ILE A 492 0.86 -7.89 -25.99
N ARG A 493 1.36 -8.52 -27.06
CA ARG A 493 0.54 -9.21 -28.06
C ARG A 493 0.68 -10.73 -27.90
N THR A 494 -0.43 -11.46 -27.95
CA THR A 494 -0.39 -12.93 -28.02
C THR A 494 0.29 -13.40 -29.31
N GLN A 495 0.88 -14.60 -29.29
CA GLN A 495 1.51 -15.16 -30.49
C GLN A 495 0.51 -15.28 -31.67
N PRO A 496 1.01 -15.31 -32.93
CA PRO A 496 0.17 -15.53 -34.09
C PRO A 496 -0.69 -16.80 -33.98
N CYS A 497 -1.85 -16.77 -34.64
CA CYS A 497 -2.73 -17.94 -34.71
C CYS A 497 -1.98 -19.13 -35.33
N ALA A 498 -2.27 -20.34 -34.85
CA ALA A 498 -1.72 -21.54 -35.46
C ALA A 498 -2.16 -21.59 -36.95
N PRO A 499 -1.27 -21.96 -37.89
CA PRO A 499 -1.66 -22.12 -39.28
C PRO A 499 -2.74 -23.20 -39.39
N VAL A 500 -3.84 -22.95 -40.11
CA VAL A 500 -4.82 -24.00 -40.39
C VAL A 500 -4.21 -25.03 -41.33
N GLN A 501 -4.26 -26.31 -40.97
CA GLN A 501 -3.76 -27.40 -41.81
C GLN A 501 -4.51 -27.44 -43.15
N ALA A 502 -3.79 -27.44 -44.28
CA ALA A 502 -4.41 -27.56 -45.60
C ALA A 502 -5.01 -28.96 -45.81
N GLY A 503 -6.23 -29.03 -46.35
CA GLY A 503 -6.89 -30.28 -46.75
C GLY A 503 -6.67 -30.62 -48.24
N PRO A 504 -7.28 -31.69 -48.75
CA PRO A 504 -7.20 -32.08 -50.17
C PRO A 504 -7.85 -31.06 -51.11
N ILE A 505 -7.51 -31.15 -52.39
CA ILE A 505 -8.10 -30.34 -53.46
C ILE A 505 -9.05 -31.22 -54.29
N PHE A 506 -10.31 -30.80 -54.43
CA PHE A 506 -11.30 -31.38 -55.32
C PHE A 506 -11.48 -30.47 -56.53
N THR A 507 -11.15 -30.96 -57.72
CA THR A 507 -11.31 -30.18 -58.95
C THR A 507 -12.52 -30.69 -59.72
N VAL A 508 -13.53 -29.83 -59.88
CA VAL A 508 -14.73 -30.14 -60.67
C VAL A 508 -14.32 -30.31 -62.13
N ASN A 509 -14.76 -31.41 -62.77
CA ASN A 509 -14.46 -31.69 -64.19
C ASN A 509 -15.73 -32.01 -65.02
N GLN A 510 -16.90 -32.07 -64.38
CA GLN A 510 -18.21 -32.21 -65.03
C GLN A 510 -19.10 -31.02 -64.68
N THR A 511 -19.86 -30.52 -65.66
CA THR A 511 -20.86 -29.46 -65.45
C THR A 511 -22.25 -29.99 -65.12
N ALA A 512 -22.45 -31.30 -65.20
CA ALA A 512 -23.69 -31.95 -64.80
C ALA A 512 -23.93 -31.82 -63.29
N ASP A 513 -25.19 -31.87 -62.88
CA ASP A 513 -25.61 -31.85 -61.47
C ASP A 513 -26.03 -33.26 -61.03
N GLY A 514 -25.05 -34.11 -60.74
CA GLY A 514 -25.22 -35.48 -60.26
C GLY A 514 -24.61 -35.68 -58.87
N SER A 515 -25.12 -36.66 -58.13
CA SER A 515 -24.70 -37.03 -56.76
C SER A 515 -24.53 -38.54 -56.59
N ASP A 516 -24.48 -39.29 -57.69
CA ASP A 516 -24.54 -40.76 -57.73
C ASP A 516 -23.15 -41.41 -57.67
N ASP A 517 -22.09 -40.66 -57.96
CA ASP A 517 -20.71 -41.14 -57.95
C ASP A 517 -19.82 -40.43 -56.91
N THR A 518 -18.61 -40.97 -56.69
CA THR A 518 -17.59 -40.34 -55.85
C THR A 518 -16.71 -39.43 -56.71
N CYS A 519 -16.50 -38.18 -56.27
CA CYS A 519 -15.60 -37.24 -56.95
C CYS A 519 -14.19 -37.86 -57.15
N SER A 520 -13.79 -37.99 -58.42
CA SER A 520 -12.58 -38.63 -58.90
C SER A 520 -11.90 -37.79 -59.99
N SER A 521 -10.73 -38.21 -60.46
CA SER A 521 -10.00 -37.49 -61.52
C SER A 521 -10.74 -37.40 -62.85
N ASP A 522 -11.66 -38.35 -63.10
CA ASP A 522 -12.32 -38.52 -64.40
C ASP A 522 -13.81 -38.14 -64.34
N HIS A 523 -14.39 -38.14 -63.14
CA HIS A 523 -15.77 -37.74 -62.86
C HIS A 523 -15.87 -37.03 -61.51
N CYS A 524 -16.20 -35.75 -61.54
CA CYS A 524 -16.48 -34.94 -60.36
C CYS A 524 -17.37 -33.75 -60.76
N THR A 525 -18.65 -33.84 -60.39
CA THR A 525 -19.58 -32.70 -60.45
C THR A 525 -19.29 -31.71 -59.31
N LEU A 526 -19.88 -30.51 -59.38
CA LEU A 526 -19.79 -29.55 -58.26
C LEU A 526 -20.38 -30.12 -56.97
N ARG A 527 -21.52 -30.81 -57.08
CA ARG A 527 -22.20 -31.45 -55.95
C ARG A 527 -21.35 -32.56 -55.34
N GLU A 528 -20.79 -33.44 -56.16
CA GLU A 528 -19.87 -34.50 -55.70
C GLU A 528 -18.61 -33.92 -55.03
N ALA A 529 -18.07 -32.81 -55.54
CA ALA A 529 -16.93 -32.14 -54.93
C ALA A 529 -17.25 -31.57 -53.54
N ILE A 530 -18.43 -30.97 -53.37
CA ILE A 530 -18.90 -30.44 -52.08
C ILE A 530 -19.17 -31.59 -51.09
N ILE A 531 -19.86 -32.65 -51.53
CA ILE A 531 -20.08 -33.86 -50.70
C ILE A 531 -18.74 -34.47 -50.28
N ALA A 532 -17.79 -34.61 -51.21
CA ALA A 532 -16.46 -35.14 -50.91
C ALA A 532 -15.72 -34.25 -49.90
N ALA A 533 -15.74 -32.93 -50.08
CA ALA A 533 -15.13 -31.97 -49.16
C ALA A 533 -15.79 -31.99 -47.76
N ASN A 534 -17.10 -32.17 -47.69
CA ASN A 534 -17.84 -32.32 -46.44
C ASN A 534 -17.42 -33.56 -45.65
N ASN A 535 -16.84 -34.60 -46.27
CA ASN A 535 -16.35 -35.77 -45.57
C ASN A 535 -14.96 -35.60 -44.94
N TYR A 536 -14.29 -34.44 -45.14
CA TYR A 536 -12.99 -34.15 -44.53
C TYR A 536 -13.14 -33.30 -43.27
N VAL A 537 -12.89 -33.95 -42.12
CA VAL A 537 -12.93 -33.32 -40.79
C VAL A 537 -11.56 -32.83 -40.30
N THR A 538 -10.47 -33.17 -41.02
CA THR A 538 -9.11 -32.74 -40.70
C THR A 538 -8.55 -31.82 -41.79
N GLY A 539 -8.21 -30.59 -41.40
CA GLY A 539 -7.75 -29.55 -42.32
C GLY A 539 -8.88 -28.87 -43.10
N ARG A 540 -8.52 -27.90 -43.96
CA ARG A 540 -9.47 -27.15 -44.81
C ARG A 540 -9.35 -27.60 -46.27
N PRO A 541 -10.26 -28.44 -46.79
CA PRO A 541 -10.25 -28.82 -48.21
C PRO A 541 -10.54 -27.62 -49.12
N THR A 542 -10.14 -27.73 -50.38
CA THR A 542 -10.39 -26.72 -51.42
C THR A 542 -11.16 -27.34 -52.60
N VAL A 543 -12.31 -26.79 -52.94
CA VAL A 543 -13.07 -27.08 -54.15
C VAL A 543 -12.70 -26.06 -55.22
N ILE A 544 -12.08 -26.51 -56.30
CA ILE A 544 -11.73 -25.71 -57.48
C ILE A 544 -12.78 -25.95 -58.55
N ILE A 545 -13.39 -24.86 -59.01
CA ILE A 545 -14.42 -24.86 -60.05
C ILE A 545 -13.83 -24.18 -61.29
N PRO A 546 -13.46 -24.95 -62.33
CA PRO A 546 -12.94 -24.38 -63.57
C PRO A 546 -13.93 -23.46 -64.29
N ALA A 547 -13.50 -22.91 -65.43
CA ALA A 547 -14.37 -22.12 -66.28
C ALA A 547 -15.49 -23.00 -66.87
N GLY A 548 -16.74 -22.54 -66.78
CA GLY A 548 -17.91 -23.31 -67.16
C GLY A 548 -19.21 -22.75 -66.59
N THR A 549 -20.33 -23.36 -67.00
CA THR A 549 -21.65 -23.11 -66.44
C THR A 549 -22.14 -24.38 -65.76
N TYR A 550 -22.39 -24.29 -64.46
CA TYR A 550 -22.77 -25.39 -63.58
C TYR A 550 -24.21 -25.14 -63.14
N THR A 551 -25.16 -25.81 -63.78
CA THR A 551 -26.59 -25.58 -63.52
C THR A 551 -27.12 -26.64 -62.57
N LEU A 552 -27.62 -26.22 -61.42
CA LEU A 552 -28.33 -27.10 -60.49
C LEU A 552 -29.69 -27.47 -61.09
N SER A 553 -30.00 -28.76 -61.08
CA SER A 553 -31.19 -29.33 -61.72
C SER A 553 -31.95 -30.31 -60.83
N LEU A 554 -31.33 -30.77 -59.73
CA LEU A 554 -31.97 -31.65 -58.76
C LEU A 554 -32.85 -30.84 -57.80
N THR A 555 -34.17 -31.02 -57.86
CA THR A 555 -35.10 -30.49 -56.86
C THR A 555 -34.97 -31.26 -55.55
N GLY A 556 -34.83 -30.56 -54.43
CA GLY A 556 -34.78 -31.14 -53.09
C GLY A 556 -35.69 -30.40 -52.11
N GLN A 557 -35.92 -31.00 -50.95
CA GLN A 557 -36.45 -30.34 -49.75
C GLN A 557 -35.65 -30.90 -48.57
N ASN A 558 -35.28 -30.05 -47.60
CA ASN A 558 -34.50 -30.35 -46.38
C ASN A 558 -32.97 -30.37 -46.53
N GLU A 559 -32.28 -30.32 -45.39
CA GLU A 559 -30.83 -30.45 -45.20
C GLU A 559 -30.40 -31.91 -45.45
N ASP A 560 -29.96 -32.24 -46.66
CA ASP A 560 -29.65 -33.62 -47.07
C ASP A 560 -28.16 -33.87 -47.39
N ALA A 561 -27.29 -32.98 -46.91
CA ALA A 561 -25.85 -32.99 -47.16
C ALA A 561 -25.53 -32.84 -48.64
N ALA A 562 -26.25 -31.94 -49.32
CA ALA A 562 -26.15 -31.65 -50.75
C ALA A 562 -26.51 -32.83 -51.67
N GLN A 563 -27.32 -33.81 -51.24
CA GLN A 563 -27.78 -34.91 -52.11
C GLN A 563 -28.83 -34.47 -53.13
N SER A 564 -29.60 -33.44 -52.83
CA SER A 564 -30.55 -32.80 -53.75
C SER A 564 -30.70 -31.31 -53.38
N GLY A 565 -31.38 -30.51 -54.20
CA GLY A 565 -31.62 -29.10 -53.86
C GLY A 565 -30.35 -28.26 -53.82
N ASP A 566 -30.11 -27.58 -52.70
CA ASP A 566 -28.95 -26.73 -52.48
C ASP A 566 -27.65 -27.52 -52.21
N LEU A 567 -26.53 -26.80 -52.17
CA LEU A 567 -25.22 -27.34 -51.84
C LEU A 567 -24.91 -27.03 -50.37
N ASP A 568 -25.25 -27.98 -49.50
CA ASP A 568 -24.90 -27.92 -48.07
C ASP A 568 -23.38 -27.92 -47.85
N VAL A 569 -22.89 -26.95 -47.09
CA VAL A 569 -21.50 -26.86 -46.64
C VAL A 569 -21.46 -27.16 -45.14
N LEU A 570 -21.09 -28.41 -44.82
CA LEU A 570 -21.09 -28.96 -43.46
C LEU A 570 -19.75 -28.81 -42.75
N ASN A 571 -18.66 -28.62 -43.50
CA ASN A 571 -17.31 -28.44 -42.97
C ASN A 571 -16.61 -27.22 -43.56
N SER A 572 -15.63 -26.70 -42.80
CA SER A 572 -14.84 -25.52 -43.17
C SER A 572 -14.03 -25.78 -44.45
N MET A 573 -14.27 -25.04 -45.53
CA MET A 573 -13.62 -25.25 -46.83
C MET A 573 -13.39 -23.97 -47.62
N THR A 574 -12.57 -24.05 -48.66
CA THR A 574 -12.41 -22.99 -49.68
C THR A 574 -13.11 -23.44 -50.95
N ILE A 575 -14.01 -22.63 -51.52
CA ILE A 575 -14.65 -22.86 -52.81
C ILE A 575 -14.20 -21.73 -53.74
N ARG A 576 -13.55 -22.07 -54.85
CA ARG A 576 -12.90 -21.09 -55.72
C ARG A 576 -13.17 -21.36 -57.19
N GLY A 577 -13.72 -20.37 -57.89
CA GLY A 577 -13.87 -20.39 -59.33
C GLY A 577 -12.62 -19.91 -60.10
N ALA A 578 -12.73 -19.87 -61.43
CA ALA A 578 -11.68 -19.36 -62.33
C ALA A 578 -11.81 -17.85 -62.63
N GLY A 579 -12.76 -17.16 -62.00
CA GLY A 579 -13.06 -15.74 -62.14
C GLY A 579 -14.54 -15.47 -62.42
N VAL A 580 -15.02 -14.29 -62.02
CA VAL A 580 -16.43 -13.88 -62.18
C VAL A 580 -16.95 -13.96 -63.61
N ALA A 581 -16.10 -13.78 -64.63
CA ALA A 581 -16.49 -13.89 -66.04
C ALA A 581 -16.39 -15.33 -66.60
N SER A 582 -15.77 -16.25 -65.87
CA SER A 582 -15.35 -17.56 -66.36
C SER A 582 -16.14 -18.70 -65.74
N THR A 583 -16.48 -18.59 -64.46
CA THR A 583 -17.19 -19.63 -63.70
C THR A 583 -18.57 -19.12 -63.31
N LEU A 584 -19.62 -19.79 -63.77
CA LEU A 584 -21.01 -19.49 -63.47
C LEU A 584 -21.68 -20.69 -62.78
N ILE A 585 -22.21 -20.49 -61.58
CA ILE A 585 -23.11 -21.44 -60.92
C ILE A 585 -24.53 -20.89 -61.07
N ASP A 586 -25.40 -21.67 -61.69
CA ASP A 586 -26.79 -21.30 -61.97
C ASP A 586 -27.73 -22.20 -61.18
N GLY A 587 -28.52 -21.63 -60.27
CA GLY A 587 -29.49 -22.37 -59.46
C GLY A 587 -30.71 -22.86 -60.24
N GLY A 588 -30.86 -22.45 -61.52
CA GLY A 588 -31.94 -22.89 -62.39
C GLY A 588 -33.34 -22.47 -61.95
N ALA A 589 -33.45 -21.57 -60.96
CA ALA A 589 -34.66 -21.26 -60.20
C ALA A 589 -35.32 -22.49 -59.56
N VAL A 590 -34.51 -23.51 -59.23
CA VAL A 590 -34.98 -24.79 -58.68
C VAL A 590 -34.92 -24.80 -57.16
N ASP A 591 -33.82 -24.31 -56.59
CA ASP A 591 -33.59 -24.22 -55.14
C ASP A 591 -32.54 -23.12 -54.82
N ARG A 592 -32.22 -22.92 -53.54
CA ARG A 592 -31.02 -22.17 -53.12
C ARG A 592 -29.77 -22.83 -53.70
N ILE A 593 -28.68 -22.07 -53.84
CA ILE A 593 -27.43 -22.63 -54.39
C ILE A 593 -26.51 -23.15 -53.28
N PHE A 594 -26.24 -22.39 -52.21
CA PHE A 594 -25.41 -22.83 -51.09
C PHE A 594 -26.09 -22.64 -49.73
N HIS A 595 -25.99 -23.62 -48.84
CA HIS A 595 -26.37 -23.45 -47.43
C HIS A 595 -25.19 -23.81 -46.54
N TYR A 596 -24.64 -22.82 -45.83
CA TYR A 596 -23.57 -23.00 -44.86
C TYR A 596 -24.14 -23.27 -43.48
N LEU A 597 -23.87 -24.47 -42.98
CA LEU A 597 -24.39 -24.98 -41.70
C LEU A 597 -23.53 -24.47 -40.51
N PRO A 598 -24.04 -24.51 -39.27
CA PRO A 598 -23.38 -23.93 -38.11
C PRO A 598 -21.92 -24.37 -37.90
N ASN A 599 -21.10 -23.46 -37.36
CA ASN A 599 -19.69 -23.67 -36.96
C ASN A 599 -18.69 -23.92 -38.09
N VAL A 600 -19.00 -23.57 -39.35
CA VAL A 600 -18.02 -23.62 -40.45
C VAL A 600 -17.32 -22.28 -40.67
N THR A 601 -16.02 -22.34 -41.01
CA THR A 601 -15.21 -21.20 -41.46
C THR A 601 -14.76 -21.39 -42.91
N SER A 602 -15.42 -20.70 -43.84
CA SER A 602 -15.29 -20.96 -45.27
C SER A 602 -14.95 -19.72 -46.08
N THR A 603 -14.41 -19.93 -47.29
CA THR A 603 -14.12 -18.88 -48.25
C THR A 603 -14.76 -19.22 -49.59
N LEU A 604 -15.45 -18.27 -50.21
CA LEU A 604 -16.07 -18.39 -51.53
C LEU A 604 -15.49 -17.30 -52.43
N SER A 605 -14.83 -17.67 -53.53
CA SER A 605 -14.18 -16.67 -54.38
C SER A 605 -14.23 -16.95 -55.88
N ASP A 606 -14.02 -15.88 -56.65
CA ASP A 606 -13.71 -15.92 -58.08
C ASP A 606 -14.81 -16.56 -58.96
N LEU A 607 -16.09 -16.26 -58.75
CA LEU A 607 -17.20 -16.85 -59.54
C LEU A 607 -18.46 -15.98 -59.60
N THR A 608 -19.37 -16.31 -60.52
CA THR A 608 -20.73 -15.75 -60.57
C THR A 608 -21.75 -16.78 -60.08
N ILE A 609 -22.73 -16.34 -59.29
CA ILE A 609 -23.88 -17.11 -58.80
C ILE A 609 -25.16 -16.45 -59.32
N GLN A 610 -26.07 -17.23 -59.91
CA GLN A 610 -27.33 -16.69 -60.38
C GLN A 610 -28.53 -17.62 -60.26
N ASN A 611 -29.73 -17.04 -60.33
CA ASN A 611 -31.02 -17.75 -60.37
C ASN A 611 -31.22 -18.77 -59.24
N GLY A 612 -30.63 -18.56 -58.07
CA GLY A 612 -31.01 -19.31 -56.87
C GLY A 612 -32.38 -18.85 -56.38
N TYR A 613 -33.21 -19.78 -55.92
CA TYR A 613 -34.61 -19.53 -55.57
C TYR A 613 -35.01 -20.31 -54.33
N VAL A 614 -35.58 -19.65 -53.32
CA VAL A 614 -36.19 -20.35 -52.19
C VAL A 614 -37.62 -19.85 -51.95
N GLU A 615 -38.58 -20.77 -51.92
CA GLU A 615 -39.99 -20.47 -51.67
C GLU A 615 -40.27 -20.35 -50.16
N GLY A 616 -41.22 -19.50 -49.76
CA GLY A 616 -41.69 -19.41 -48.37
C GLY A 616 -41.36 -18.09 -47.70
N THR A 617 -42.29 -17.57 -46.88
CA THR A 617 -42.29 -16.18 -46.40
C THR A 617 -41.19 -15.83 -45.40
N ASN A 618 -40.51 -16.84 -44.83
CA ASN A 618 -39.46 -16.67 -43.82
C ASN A 618 -38.09 -17.17 -44.29
N ASN A 619 -37.98 -17.57 -45.57
CA ASN A 619 -36.74 -18.12 -46.11
C ASN A 619 -35.86 -17.00 -46.67
N ALA A 620 -34.58 -17.05 -46.29
CA ALA A 620 -33.61 -16.02 -46.62
C ALA A 620 -32.56 -16.53 -47.62
N GLY A 621 -32.01 -15.65 -48.46
CA GLY A 621 -30.86 -15.97 -49.31
C GLY A 621 -31.14 -16.95 -50.43
N GLY A 622 -31.47 -16.45 -51.63
CA GLY A 622 -31.67 -17.29 -52.81
C GLY A 622 -30.35 -17.83 -53.38
N ALA A 623 -29.27 -17.04 -53.32
CA ALA A 623 -27.94 -17.55 -53.68
C ALA A 623 -27.34 -18.38 -52.54
N LEU A 624 -27.31 -17.84 -51.32
CA LEU A 624 -26.78 -18.58 -50.18
C LEU A 624 -27.40 -18.19 -48.83
N LEU A 625 -27.37 -19.13 -47.90
CA LEU A 625 -27.72 -18.93 -46.49
C LEU A 625 -26.51 -19.28 -45.60
N ALA A 626 -26.22 -18.45 -44.60
CA ALA A 626 -25.21 -18.71 -43.57
C ALA A 626 -25.86 -18.75 -42.18
N ASP A 627 -25.84 -19.94 -41.55
CA ASP A 627 -26.45 -20.17 -40.24
C ASP A 627 -25.64 -19.62 -39.07
N SER A 628 -26.23 -19.65 -37.88
CA SER A 628 -25.60 -19.19 -36.64
C SER A 628 -24.22 -19.83 -36.42
N GLY A 629 -23.21 -19.02 -36.11
CA GLY A 629 -21.84 -19.47 -35.87
C GLY A 629 -20.98 -19.68 -37.12
N VAL A 630 -21.49 -19.41 -38.32
CA VAL A 630 -20.70 -19.42 -39.56
C VAL A 630 -19.78 -18.20 -39.63
N ALA A 631 -18.55 -18.40 -40.10
CA ALA A 631 -17.61 -17.35 -40.52
C ALA A 631 -17.30 -17.51 -42.02
N LEU A 632 -17.94 -16.71 -42.88
CA LEU A 632 -17.82 -16.80 -44.34
C LEU A 632 -17.11 -15.57 -44.91
N THR A 633 -16.05 -15.78 -45.69
CA THR A 633 -15.43 -14.73 -46.52
C THR A 633 -15.86 -14.90 -47.97
N ILE A 634 -16.40 -13.83 -48.58
CA ILE A 634 -16.79 -13.77 -49.99
C ILE A 634 -15.89 -12.75 -50.68
N GLU A 635 -15.11 -13.20 -51.65
CA GLU A 635 -14.09 -12.38 -52.32
C GLU A 635 -14.19 -12.52 -53.84
N HIS A 636 -14.29 -11.43 -54.60
CA HIS A 636 -14.41 -11.50 -56.06
C HIS A 636 -15.59 -12.38 -56.54
N VAL A 637 -16.80 -12.14 -56.02
CA VAL A 637 -18.02 -12.88 -56.41
C VAL A 637 -19.06 -11.93 -56.99
N HIS A 638 -19.76 -12.37 -58.05
CA HIS A 638 -20.95 -11.70 -58.56
C HIS A 638 -22.20 -12.51 -58.22
N MET A 639 -23.21 -11.91 -57.58
CA MET A 639 -24.50 -12.58 -57.34
C MET A 639 -25.63 -11.82 -58.01
N ARG A 640 -26.38 -12.49 -58.90
CA ARG A 640 -27.45 -11.86 -59.68
C ARG A 640 -28.69 -12.70 -59.91
N GLY A 641 -29.86 -12.08 -60.01
CA GLY A 641 -31.09 -12.80 -60.35
C GLY A 641 -31.57 -13.80 -59.30
N ASN A 642 -31.06 -13.72 -58.06
CA ASN A 642 -31.43 -14.66 -56.99
C ASN A 642 -32.66 -14.17 -56.23
N THR A 643 -33.56 -15.08 -55.85
CA THR A 643 -34.88 -14.76 -55.29
C THR A 643 -35.12 -15.43 -53.94
N ALA A 644 -35.50 -14.67 -52.93
CA ALA A 644 -35.92 -15.18 -51.61
C ALA A 644 -36.85 -14.19 -50.90
N ALA A 645 -37.64 -14.65 -49.92
CA ALA A 645 -38.50 -13.73 -49.15
C ALA A 645 -37.70 -12.74 -48.28
N LEU A 646 -36.50 -13.12 -47.83
CA LEU A 646 -35.63 -12.30 -46.97
C LEU A 646 -34.21 -12.23 -47.55
N GLY A 647 -33.86 -11.15 -48.24
CA GLY A 647 -32.52 -10.96 -48.80
C GLY A 647 -32.22 -11.89 -49.98
N GLY A 648 -32.66 -11.50 -51.18
CA GLY A 648 -32.61 -12.33 -52.39
C GLY A 648 -31.25 -12.99 -52.72
N ALA A 649 -30.13 -12.35 -52.37
CA ALA A 649 -28.80 -12.94 -52.52
C ALA A 649 -28.37 -13.76 -51.30
N ILE A 650 -28.10 -13.09 -50.17
CA ILE A 650 -27.50 -13.70 -48.96
C ILE A 650 -28.49 -13.60 -47.79
N GLY A 651 -28.77 -14.74 -47.16
CA GLY A 651 -29.35 -14.83 -45.83
C GLY A 651 -28.27 -14.99 -44.77
N VAL A 652 -28.32 -14.19 -43.70
CA VAL A 652 -27.34 -14.25 -42.60
C VAL A 652 -28.07 -14.42 -41.27
N GLY A 653 -27.84 -15.53 -40.58
CA GLY A 653 -28.27 -15.74 -39.19
C GLY A 653 -27.37 -14.99 -38.21
N SER A 654 -27.17 -15.54 -37.00
CA SER A 654 -26.14 -15.06 -36.06
C SER A 654 -24.73 -15.47 -36.52
N ALA A 655 -24.32 -15.02 -37.72
CA ALA A 655 -23.11 -15.38 -38.43
C ALA A 655 -22.25 -14.14 -38.75
N THR A 656 -20.98 -14.35 -39.12
CA THR A 656 -20.09 -13.31 -39.63
C THR A 656 -19.82 -13.53 -41.11
N VAL A 657 -20.26 -12.60 -41.97
CA VAL A 657 -19.97 -12.63 -43.41
C VAL A 657 -19.10 -11.42 -43.76
N THR A 658 -17.88 -11.66 -44.25
CA THR A 658 -16.96 -10.63 -44.73
C THR A 658 -16.99 -10.62 -46.26
N ILE A 659 -17.29 -9.47 -46.86
CA ILE A 659 -17.42 -9.32 -48.32
C ILE A 659 -16.35 -8.36 -48.82
N THR A 660 -15.54 -8.80 -49.78
CA THR A 660 -14.50 -8.00 -50.43
C THR A 660 -14.64 -8.10 -51.95
N GLU A 661 -14.48 -6.97 -52.65
CA GLU A 661 -14.37 -6.91 -54.12
C GLU A 661 -15.46 -7.69 -54.90
N SER A 662 -16.70 -7.68 -54.38
CA SER A 662 -17.84 -8.47 -54.89
C SER A 662 -19.02 -7.59 -55.29
N THR A 663 -19.85 -8.02 -56.24
CA THR A 663 -21.03 -7.26 -56.71
C THR A 663 -22.33 -8.06 -56.60
N PHE A 664 -23.41 -7.37 -56.22
CA PHE A 664 -24.74 -7.95 -56.01
C PHE A 664 -25.77 -7.09 -56.73
N PHE A 665 -26.46 -7.64 -57.72
CA PHE A 665 -27.43 -6.88 -58.52
C PHE A 665 -28.62 -7.74 -58.96
N ASP A 666 -29.78 -7.14 -59.15
CA ASP A 666 -31.01 -7.83 -59.59
C ASP A 666 -31.40 -9.06 -58.72
N ASN A 667 -31.18 -8.99 -57.40
CA ASN A 667 -31.62 -10.03 -56.47
C ASN A 667 -32.90 -9.56 -55.76
N THR A 668 -33.94 -10.38 -55.72
CA THR A 668 -35.30 -10.00 -55.27
C THR A 668 -35.74 -10.72 -54.01
#